data_AF-A0A2V2RUA0-F1
#
_entry.id   AF-A0A2V2RUA0-F1
#
_cell.length_a   1.000
_cell.length_b   1.000
_cell.length_c   1.000
_cell.angle_alpha   90.00
_cell.angle_beta   90.00
_cell.angle_gamma   90.00
#
_symmetry.space_group_name_H-M   'P 1'
#
loop_
_entity.id
_entity.type
_entity.pdbx_description
1 polymer ?
#
loop_
_entity_poly.entity_id
_entity_poly.type
_entity_poly.pdbx_seq_one_letter_code
_entity_poly.pdbx_strand_id
1 'polypeptide(L)'
;MNDEFNPQDGPLRKRDEDPIMGHPPDEPYLRPANGHHHHRTNGHAPKSRVDIWAVIDLLLRRWHLLALCTIVGAGGFFTLGARYVAAKFTATAKLIRYETPGTALLKTETPIAPDTFAAMLRAPDLLRRVGEKLNPPVGEDRLGKAIKIEPEPDSDILNVTLVGRTAEEAVGVLDLYSREAVQYMSEWQAAQAGKMANDYLKAQVEQMDADLTVLERQFRGLPPAERKSMTNSINAVSTNLNALNSHLAASSGPNLMQAKLEENLMTAITRLNELSAKWTTNHPEVKNAQADVDNLQAQIAAAATNRQPFLALGKIAPMSAANVFNPDREIVQIKLRSLEDGRLQLAGRQREAEQFAKDPPGVVRVLAPPSLKAVKQNYRDLKIGFLSAFGGLLGLGGSILLVLLVEFTDSRLKTTDDITRVTKLPVLATLGDLQRMTPAARAQWAFRAWTMLQGRLSPTANHGLICGITSANPGEGRSTWVSLLAQAASLTGFRVLTIATQPSPTHLEGELEDAPDGPPPDDPEQLFGGDGSLALATNVLSSPAQITDRLMSPDAQPVVHIPLPGWVWNLERRKQWRDALSHWRKVDNLVILVELPPAGVTEAVLLGCNLPNMVWLTDSCSSRASDTRARLETLRDARCNLVGAVLNHETAPTVRRRLSRWIECVAFLACLGLSSAIAAQQNTNAAGFAELPPGFLYPSPPINPPAKIKPVVSSSSSSSSSSSKSVASSAQISPGQAQEQQPLAPTGAADSSRPPSDSAASADEAVRTPDRADEAVRTPGRRYFSVVDPAQRAEWQKHLTLGPGDVLTIGLFGEVDSLRADMAIAPDGRINYLEATNIVATGLSIDELRTELDKALSNWRRNPRTMITPVAFHSKRYYMLGAVMAKGVYTLDRPLTVLEAVARAKGMENGLIDRNVVDLADYSHSFLARGGKRYSLNFDKLFGQGDLAQNLPIEPGDYIYFATGNVQEVYVVGEVRLPGSVPFVPNMTIIQAITARGG
;
A
#
# COMPACT_ATOMS: atom_id res chain seq x y z
N MET A 1 20.90 61.89 13.43
CA MET A 1 20.90 62.31 14.84
C MET A 1 20.30 61.14 15.62
N ASN A 2 21.11 60.16 16.04
CA ASN A 2 21.94 60.17 17.26
C ASN A 2 21.06 60.51 18.48
N ASP A 3 20.83 59.64 19.46
CA ASP A 3 21.87 58.96 20.28
C ASP A 3 21.42 57.65 20.97
N GLU A 4 22.43 56.81 21.24
CA GLU A 4 22.47 55.61 22.10
C GLU A 4 22.24 55.94 23.59
N PHE A 5 21.68 55.01 24.38
CA PHE A 5 22.29 54.52 25.63
C PHE A 5 21.52 53.32 26.24
N ASN A 6 22.21 52.18 26.35
CA ASN A 6 22.06 51.11 27.35
C ASN A 6 23.29 51.29 28.31
N PRO A 7 23.45 50.75 29.56
CA PRO A 7 22.85 49.51 30.10
C PRO A 7 22.68 49.36 31.65
N GLN A 8 22.19 48.17 32.05
CA GLN A 8 22.52 47.37 33.26
C GLN A 8 22.15 47.83 34.69
N ASP A 9 21.28 47.08 35.39
CA ASP A 9 21.60 46.18 36.55
C ASP A 9 20.36 45.85 37.41
N GLY A 10 20.21 44.58 37.83
CA GLY A 10 19.21 44.12 38.82
C GLY A 10 19.65 44.42 40.27
N PRO A 11 19.15 43.73 41.34
CA PRO A 11 18.19 42.62 41.38
C PRO A 11 17.18 42.62 42.59
N LEU A 12 16.24 41.65 42.58
CA LEU A 12 15.67 40.87 43.70
C LEU A 12 15.31 41.53 45.07
N ARG A 13 14.02 41.48 45.49
CA ARG A 13 13.47 40.63 46.58
C ARG A 13 12.12 41.12 47.17
N LYS A 14 11.20 40.16 47.32
CA LYS A 14 10.16 39.91 48.34
C LYS A 14 9.86 40.94 49.45
N ARG A 15 8.56 41.13 49.75
CA ARG A 15 7.88 41.17 51.07
C ARG A 15 6.36 41.10 50.80
N ASP A 16 5.62 40.11 51.30
CA ASP A 16 5.13 39.88 52.68
C ASP A 16 4.09 40.92 53.14
N GLU A 17 2.86 40.40 53.31
CA GLU A 17 1.76 40.66 54.27
C GLU A 17 2.04 41.74 55.35
N ASP A 18 1.13 42.63 55.79
CA ASP A 18 -0.20 42.42 56.43
C ASP A 18 -0.67 43.85 56.99
N PRO A 19 -1.67 44.09 57.89
CA PRO A 19 -3.15 44.05 57.77
C PRO A 19 -3.93 45.22 58.49
N ILE A 20 -5.28 45.10 58.61
CA ILE A 20 -6.25 45.62 59.64
C ILE A 20 -6.91 47.03 59.56
N MET A 21 -8.27 47.04 59.57
CA MET A 21 -9.24 47.86 60.38
C MET A 21 -10.58 47.97 59.58
N GLY A 22 -11.83 47.81 60.04
CA GLY A 22 -12.45 47.60 61.36
C GLY A 22 -13.83 48.29 61.45
N HIS A 23 -14.95 47.56 61.22
CA HIS A 23 -16.31 47.66 61.84
C HIS A 23 -17.23 48.94 61.69
N PRO A 24 -18.55 48.94 62.07
CA PRO A 24 -19.77 48.48 61.34
C PRO A 24 -20.94 49.54 61.41
N PRO A 25 -22.23 49.20 61.67
CA PRO A 25 -23.33 48.75 60.79
C PRO A 25 -24.50 49.77 60.67
N ASP A 26 -25.49 49.52 59.80
CA ASP A 26 -26.91 49.87 60.01
C ASP A 26 -27.83 49.14 59.00
N GLU A 27 -28.81 48.40 59.51
CA GLU A 27 -30.00 47.83 58.85
C GLU A 27 -31.24 48.60 59.42
N PRO A 28 -32.53 48.42 59.01
CA PRO A 28 -33.12 47.60 57.93
C PRO A 28 -34.25 48.31 57.13
N TYR A 29 -34.71 47.73 56.02
CA TYR A 29 -36.15 47.77 55.64
C TYR A 29 -36.52 46.59 54.72
N LEU A 30 -37.66 45.97 55.03
CA LEU A 30 -38.19 44.70 54.52
C LEU A 30 -39.14 44.85 53.30
N ARG A 31 -39.21 43.75 52.52
CA ARG A 31 -40.31 43.17 51.69
C ARG A 31 -40.23 43.33 50.15
N PRO A 32 -40.84 42.39 49.37
CA PRO A 32 -40.74 40.93 49.44
C PRO A 32 -40.51 40.27 48.05
N ALA A 33 -40.20 38.97 48.08
CA ALA A 33 -39.83 38.13 46.96
C ALA A 33 -40.98 37.74 46.01
N ASN A 34 -40.63 37.50 44.74
CA ASN A 34 -41.38 36.63 43.83
C ASN A 34 -40.42 35.72 43.04
N GLY A 35 -40.52 34.42 43.35
CA GLY A 35 -40.34 33.24 42.49
C GLY A 35 -39.20 33.15 41.48
N HIS A 36 -38.20 32.30 41.79
CA HIS A 36 -37.93 31.05 41.05
C HIS A 36 -36.73 30.32 41.69
N HIS A 37 -37.00 29.30 42.52
CA HIS A 37 -35.96 28.41 43.03
C HIS A 37 -35.54 27.41 41.95
N HIS A 38 -34.36 27.62 41.37
CA HIS A 38 -33.64 26.55 40.67
C HIS A 38 -33.06 25.58 41.71
N HIS A 39 -33.50 24.33 41.67
CA HIS A 39 -32.89 23.22 42.40
C HIS A 39 -31.44 23.04 41.93
N ARG A 40 -30.48 23.41 42.79
CA ARG A 40 -29.09 22.94 42.71
C ARG A 40 -29.05 21.48 43.17
N THR A 41 -28.84 20.55 42.24
CA THR A 41 -28.42 19.18 42.55
C THR A 41 -26.90 19.15 42.64
N ASN A 42 -26.37 18.98 43.86
CA ASN A 42 -24.95 18.70 44.09
C ASN A 42 -24.66 17.23 43.77
N GLY A 43 -23.87 17.00 42.73
CA GLY A 43 -23.39 15.69 42.30
C GLY A 43 -22.93 15.79 40.85
N HIS A 44 -21.63 15.62 40.59
CA HIS A 44 -21.07 15.71 39.25
C HIS A 44 -21.79 14.79 38.26
N ALA A 45 -22.53 15.37 37.31
CA ALA A 45 -22.85 14.68 36.08
C ALA A 45 -21.58 14.72 35.20
N PRO A 46 -20.89 13.59 34.96
CA PRO A 46 -19.80 13.60 33.99
C PRO A 46 -20.37 13.97 32.62
N LYS A 47 -19.73 14.93 31.95
CA LYS A 47 -20.01 15.28 30.55
C LYS A 47 -20.03 13.99 29.73
N SER A 48 -21.15 13.68 29.08
CA SER A 48 -21.39 12.46 28.32
C SER A 48 -20.42 12.33 27.13
N ARG A 49 -19.29 11.67 27.36
CA ARG A 49 -18.47 11.06 26.32
C ARG A 49 -19.19 9.80 25.83
N VAL A 50 -19.00 9.48 24.55
CA VAL A 50 -19.48 8.22 23.96
C VAL A 50 -18.89 7.07 24.77
N ASP A 51 -19.74 6.29 25.46
CA ASP A 51 -19.26 5.12 26.18
C ASP A 51 -19.18 3.94 25.21
N ILE A 52 -18.05 3.87 24.50
CA ILE A 52 -17.75 2.81 23.52
C ILE A 52 -17.79 1.44 24.22
N TRP A 53 -17.46 1.38 25.51
CA TRP A 53 -17.48 0.17 26.30
C TRP A 53 -18.89 -0.39 26.50
N ALA A 54 -19.91 0.47 26.56
CA ALA A 54 -21.31 0.03 26.64
C ALA A 54 -21.78 -0.67 25.35
N VAL A 55 -21.30 -0.21 24.19
CA VAL A 55 -21.59 -0.87 22.89
C VAL A 55 -20.85 -2.21 22.81
N ILE A 56 -19.60 -2.24 23.29
CA ILE A 56 -18.79 -3.47 23.32
C ILE A 56 -19.43 -4.53 24.23
N ASP A 57 -19.91 -4.16 25.43
CA ASP A 57 -20.58 -5.10 26.34
C ASP A 57 -21.87 -5.67 25.71
N LEU A 58 -22.64 -4.86 24.99
CA LEU A 58 -23.82 -5.32 24.27
C LEU A 58 -23.48 -6.35 23.17
N LEU A 59 -22.41 -6.08 22.41
CA LEU A 59 -21.91 -6.99 21.37
C LEU A 59 -21.35 -8.28 21.97
N LEU A 60 -20.65 -8.21 23.10
CA LEU A 60 -20.12 -9.36 23.82
C LEU A 60 -21.24 -10.26 24.36
N ARG A 61 -22.33 -9.70 24.87
CA ARG A 61 -23.48 -10.50 25.35
C ARG A 61 -24.18 -11.27 24.22
N ARG A 62 -24.13 -10.77 22.99
CA ARG A 62 -24.75 -11.38 21.80
C ARG A 62 -23.72 -11.92 20.79
N TRP A 63 -22.53 -12.28 21.26
CA TRP A 63 -21.41 -12.73 20.41
C TRP A 63 -21.75 -13.93 19.51
N HIS A 64 -22.63 -14.83 19.98
CA HIS A 64 -23.08 -16.01 19.24
C HIS A 64 -23.79 -15.63 17.93
N LEU A 65 -24.58 -14.55 17.91
CA LEU A 65 -25.23 -14.05 16.70
C LEU A 65 -24.23 -13.45 15.72
N LEU A 66 -23.21 -12.74 16.23
CA LEU A 66 -22.13 -12.18 15.40
C LEU A 66 -21.35 -13.31 14.71
N ALA A 67 -20.98 -14.35 15.45
CA ALA A 67 -20.27 -15.50 14.93
C ALA A 67 -21.09 -16.26 13.88
N LEU A 68 -22.37 -16.53 14.16
CA LEU A 68 -23.26 -17.24 13.24
C LEU A 68 -23.42 -16.49 11.91
N CYS A 69 -23.74 -15.19 11.94
CA CYS A 69 -23.93 -14.41 10.73
C CYS A 69 -22.64 -14.25 9.92
N THR A 70 -21.49 -14.16 10.59
CA THR A 70 -20.18 -14.12 9.92
C THR A 70 -19.87 -15.43 9.20
N ILE A 71 -20.12 -16.58 9.84
CA ILE A 71 -19.91 -17.91 9.24
C ILE A 71 -20.85 -18.13 8.05
N VAL A 72 -22.13 -17.78 8.20
CA VAL A 72 -23.12 -17.90 7.11
C VAL A 72 -22.75 -16.98 5.94
N GLY A 73 -22.33 -15.74 6.21
CA GLY A 73 -21.87 -14.80 5.19
C GLY A 73 -20.63 -15.30 4.44
N ALA A 74 -19.61 -15.77 5.17
CA ALA A 74 -18.40 -16.33 4.57
C ALA A 74 -18.70 -17.60 3.74
N GLY A 75 -19.50 -18.52 4.27
CA GLY A 75 -19.91 -19.75 3.56
C GLY A 75 -20.71 -19.46 2.29
N GLY A 76 -21.66 -18.52 2.34
CA GLY A 76 -22.44 -18.11 1.18
C GLY A 76 -21.57 -17.56 0.05
N PHE A 77 -20.64 -16.65 0.36
CA PHE A 77 -19.74 -16.08 -0.63
C PHE A 77 -18.65 -17.06 -1.09
N PHE A 78 -18.23 -18.02 -0.26
CA PHE A 78 -17.35 -19.11 -0.67
C PHE A 78 -18.01 -19.99 -1.73
N THR A 79 -19.27 -20.41 -1.53
CA THR A 79 -20.01 -21.21 -2.52
C THR A 79 -20.25 -20.46 -3.82
N LEU A 80 -20.55 -19.16 -3.73
CA LEU A 80 -20.69 -18.28 -4.90
C LEU A 80 -19.35 -18.16 -5.66
N GLY A 81 -18.26 -17.91 -4.94
CA GLY A 81 -16.91 -17.85 -5.51
C GLY A 81 -16.50 -19.15 -6.17
N ALA A 82 -16.77 -20.29 -5.54
CA ALA A 82 -16.47 -21.61 -6.08
C ALA A 82 -17.23 -21.90 -7.39
N ARG A 83 -18.46 -21.37 -7.53
CA ARG A 83 -19.32 -21.59 -8.71
C ARG A 83 -19.03 -20.65 -9.88
N TYR A 84 -18.67 -19.40 -9.61
CA TYR A 84 -18.52 -18.37 -10.65
C TYR A 84 -17.08 -18.02 -11.02
N VAL A 85 -16.07 -18.35 -10.20
CA VAL A 85 -14.66 -18.05 -10.49
C VAL A 85 -14.01 -19.24 -11.23
N ALA A 86 -13.84 -19.11 -12.55
CA ALA A 86 -13.15 -20.10 -13.38
C ALA A 86 -11.63 -20.11 -13.10
N ALA A 87 -11.03 -21.31 -13.14
CA ALA A 87 -9.58 -21.46 -13.08
C ALA A 87 -8.97 -21.00 -14.42
N LYS A 88 -7.87 -20.24 -14.35
CA LYS A 88 -7.10 -19.83 -15.53
C LYS A 88 -5.67 -20.32 -15.37
N PHE A 89 -5.09 -20.80 -16.46
CA PHE A 89 -3.74 -21.34 -16.50
C PHE A 89 -2.91 -20.54 -17.48
N THR A 90 -1.72 -20.13 -17.06
CA THR A 90 -0.80 -19.35 -17.89
C THR A 90 0.37 -20.24 -18.27
N ALA A 91 0.54 -20.51 -19.57
CA ALA A 91 1.68 -21.22 -20.13
C ALA A 91 2.65 -20.21 -20.76
N THR A 92 3.95 -20.51 -20.71
CA THR A 92 4.99 -19.65 -21.29
C THR A 92 6.01 -20.51 -22.04
N ALA A 93 6.40 -20.05 -23.23
CA ALA A 93 7.45 -20.62 -24.06
C ALA A 93 8.49 -19.55 -24.35
N LYS A 94 9.76 -19.94 -24.39
CA LYS A 94 10.87 -19.04 -24.74
C LYS A 94 11.36 -19.34 -26.14
N LEU A 95 11.27 -18.36 -27.01
CA LEU A 95 11.90 -18.37 -28.34
C LEU A 95 13.17 -17.54 -28.26
N ILE A 96 14.22 -17.93 -29.00
CA ILE A 96 15.45 -17.13 -29.09
C ILE A 96 15.79 -16.89 -30.55
N ARG A 97 16.09 -15.64 -30.87
CA ARG A 97 16.69 -15.28 -32.14
C ARG A 97 18.16 -15.70 -32.13
N TYR A 98 18.63 -16.33 -33.20
CA TYR A 98 20.06 -16.62 -33.36
C TYR A 98 20.52 -16.21 -34.74
N GLU A 99 21.71 -15.60 -34.81
CA GLU A 99 22.40 -15.40 -36.08
C GLU A 99 23.00 -16.74 -36.51
N THR A 100 22.69 -17.19 -37.72
CA THR A 100 23.33 -18.40 -38.26
C THR A 100 24.79 -18.11 -38.60
N PRO A 101 25.75 -18.96 -38.16
CA PRO A 101 27.13 -18.91 -38.63
C PRO A 101 27.20 -18.98 -40.16
N GLY A 102 27.95 -18.08 -40.80
CA GLY A 102 28.13 -18.04 -42.27
C GLY A 102 27.30 -16.98 -43.01
N THR A 103 26.40 -16.26 -42.33
CA THR A 103 25.60 -15.17 -42.93
C THR A 103 26.35 -13.84 -43.08
N ALA A 104 27.62 -13.78 -42.64
CA ALA A 104 28.46 -12.58 -42.71
C ALA A 104 28.65 -12.06 -44.15
N LEU A 105 28.56 -12.94 -45.15
CA LEU A 105 28.73 -12.63 -46.57
C LEU A 105 27.47 -12.05 -47.24
N LEU A 106 26.30 -12.19 -46.60
CA LEU A 106 24.99 -11.66 -47.03
C LEU A 106 24.56 -10.41 -46.26
N LYS A 107 25.38 -9.94 -45.31
CA LYS A 107 25.03 -8.85 -44.39
C LYS A 107 25.07 -7.50 -45.13
N THR A 108 23.93 -7.08 -45.69
CA THR A 108 23.76 -5.73 -46.23
C THR A 108 22.91 -4.82 -45.34
N GLU A 109 22.21 -5.33 -44.32
CA GLU A 109 21.28 -4.47 -43.55
C GLU A 109 21.37 -4.60 -42.02
N THR A 110 20.95 -3.51 -41.40
CA THR A 110 20.86 -3.20 -39.97
C THR A 110 20.24 -4.31 -39.13
N PRO A 111 20.70 -4.54 -37.89
CA PRO A 111 20.09 -5.51 -36.99
C PRO A 111 18.62 -5.18 -36.76
N ILE A 112 17.73 -6.16 -36.97
CA ILE A 112 16.29 -6.00 -36.71
C ILE A 112 16.11 -5.70 -35.22
N ALA A 113 15.36 -4.66 -34.86
CA ALA A 113 15.10 -4.37 -33.44
C ALA A 113 14.26 -5.49 -32.81
N PRO A 114 14.45 -5.83 -31.51
CA PRO A 114 13.69 -6.87 -30.82
C PRO A 114 12.16 -6.68 -30.92
N ASP A 115 11.69 -5.44 -30.87
CA ASP A 115 10.27 -5.11 -31.02
C ASP A 115 9.73 -5.36 -32.44
N THR A 116 10.54 -5.06 -33.46
CA THR A 116 10.19 -5.35 -34.87
C THR A 116 10.11 -6.86 -35.10
N PHE A 117 11.03 -7.61 -34.49
CA PHE A 117 11.03 -9.06 -34.53
C PHE A 117 9.84 -9.67 -33.77
N ALA A 118 9.47 -9.12 -32.61
CA ALA A 118 8.24 -9.49 -31.91
C ALA A 118 6.98 -9.20 -32.74
N ALA A 119 6.97 -8.09 -33.49
CA ALA A 119 5.87 -7.76 -34.42
C ALA A 119 5.77 -8.74 -35.59
N MET A 120 6.90 -9.23 -36.14
CA MET A 120 6.90 -10.26 -37.19
C MET A 120 6.26 -11.57 -36.72
N LEU A 121 6.47 -11.95 -35.45
CA LEU A 121 5.81 -13.13 -34.88
C LEU A 121 4.34 -12.90 -34.55
N ARG A 122 3.83 -11.66 -34.62
CA ARG A 122 2.39 -11.36 -34.56
C ARG A 122 1.74 -11.26 -35.94
N ALA A 123 2.43 -11.67 -37.01
CA ALA A 123 1.89 -11.62 -38.36
C ALA A 123 0.57 -12.42 -38.47
N PRO A 124 -0.46 -11.86 -39.14
CA PRO A 124 -1.77 -12.52 -39.28
C PRO A 124 -1.67 -13.87 -39.98
N ASP A 125 -0.77 -14.02 -40.97
CA ASP A 125 -0.57 -15.29 -41.67
C ASP A 125 -0.07 -16.42 -40.75
N LEU A 126 0.81 -16.11 -39.80
CA LEU A 126 1.28 -17.10 -38.82
C LEU A 126 0.13 -17.49 -37.88
N LEU A 127 -0.61 -16.51 -37.37
CA LEU A 127 -1.76 -16.75 -36.48
C LEU A 127 -2.87 -17.53 -37.18
N ARG A 128 -3.11 -17.26 -38.46
CA ARG A 128 -4.08 -17.99 -39.30
C ARG A 128 -3.67 -19.45 -39.48
N ARG A 129 -2.40 -19.74 -39.81
CA ARG A 129 -1.89 -21.12 -39.94
C ARG A 129 -2.02 -21.91 -38.64
N VAL A 130 -1.72 -21.27 -37.50
CA VAL A 130 -1.88 -21.89 -36.17
C VAL A 130 -3.36 -22.11 -35.89
N GLY A 131 -4.22 -21.12 -36.17
CA GLY A 131 -5.66 -21.17 -35.99
C GLY A 131 -6.37 -22.26 -36.79
N GLU A 132 -5.96 -22.48 -38.04
CA GLU A 132 -6.48 -23.54 -38.93
C GLU A 132 -6.07 -24.95 -38.47
N LYS A 133 -4.91 -25.09 -37.82
CA LYS A 133 -4.40 -26.37 -37.28
C LYS A 133 -4.98 -26.72 -35.90
N LEU A 134 -5.68 -25.80 -35.26
CA LEU A 134 -6.40 -26.03 -34.00
C LEU A 134 -7.76 -26.70 -34.24
N ASN A 135 -8.21 -27.53 -33.29
CA ASN A 135 -9.50 -28.20 -33.36
C ASN A 135 -10.34 -27.97 -32.08
N PRO A 136 -11.39 -27.13 -32.10
CA PRO A 136 -11.96 -26.43 -33.27
C PRO A 136 -11.07 -25.30 -33.81
N PRO A 137 -11.22 -24.91 -35.09
CA PRO A 137 -10.43 -23.83 -35.69
C PRO A 137 -10.71 -22.49 -34.99
N VAL A 138 -9.64 -21.75 -34.71
CA VAL A 138 -9.69 -20.46 -34.01
C VAL A 138 -9.32 -19.35 -34.98
N GLY A 139 -10.15 -18.31 -35.06
CA GLY A 139 -9.85 -17.13 -35.89
C GLY A 139 -8.62 -16.35 -35.40
N GLU A 140 -7.87 -15.76 -36.35
CA GLU A 140 -6.63 -15.01 -36.10
C GLU A 140 -6.77 -13.92 -35.03
N ASP A 141 -7.88 -13.17 -35.03
CA ASP A 141 -8.15 -12.10 -34.07
C ASP A 141 -8.24 -12.59 -32.62
N ARG A 142 -8.80 -13.78 -32.41
CA ARG A 142 -8.93 -14.36 -31.07
C ARG A 142 -7.59 -14.88 -30.58
N LEU A 143 -6.84 -15.52 -31.46
CA LEU A 143 -5.50 -16.03 -31.14
C LEU A 143 -4.52 -14.89 -30.87
N GLY A 144 -4.57 -13.81 -31.66
CA GLY A 144 -3.77 -12.61 -31.46
C GLY A 144 -4.07 -11.88 -30.15
N LYS A 145 -5.30 -11.96 -29.63
CA LYS A 145 -5.67 -11.45 -28.29
C LYS A 145 -5.35 -12.42 -27.15
N ALA A 146 -5.16 -13.71 -27.45
CA ALA A 146 -4.84 -14.75 -26.47
C ALA A 146 -3.32 -14.95 -26.29
N ILE A 147 -2.51 -14.55 -27.27
CA ILE A 147 -1.05 -14.67 -27.25
C ILE A 147 -0.41 -13.30 -26.99
N LYS A 148 0.49 -13.26 -26.00
CA LYS A 148 1.33 -12.10 -25.71
C LYS A 148 2.78 -12.46 -26.00
N ILE A 149 3.46 -11.63 -26.80
CA ILE A 149 4.87 -11.82 -27.17
C ILE A 149 5.63 -10.61 -26.65
N GLU A 150 6.55 -10.80 -25.72
CA GLU A 150 7.35 -9.72 -25.14
C GLU A 150 8.84 -10.04 -25.24
N PRO A 151 9.66 -9.11 -25.77
CA PRO A 151 11.10 -9.25 -25.71
C PRO A 151 11.58 -9.12 -24.26
N GLU A 152 12.53 -9.98 -23.89
CA GLU A 152 13.25 -9.84 -22.63
C GLU A 152 14.25 -8.67 -22.78
N PRO A 153 14.28 -7.68 -21.86
CA PRO A 153 15.18 -6.54 -21.97
C PRO A 153 16.63 -6.99 -22.13
N ASP A 154 17.36 -6.28 -23.01
CA ASP A 154 18.78 -6.54 -23.30
C ASP A 154 19.10 -8.00 -23.74
N SER A 155 18.12 -8.69 -24.33
CA SER A 155 18.25 -10.09 -24.75
C SER A 155 17.56 -10.39 -26.09
N ASP A 156 18.07 -11.39 -26.80
CA ASP A 156 17.47 -11.94 -28.04
C ASP A 156 16.35 -12.97 -27.76
N ILE A 157 15.96 -13.10 -26.49
CA ILE A 157 14.91 -14.00 -26.03
C ILE A 157 13.55 -13.30 -26.10
N LEU A 158 12.57 -13.99 -26.68
CA LEU A 158 11.17 -13.62 -26.68
C LEU A 158 10.37 -14.56 -25.79
N ASN A 159 9.62 -13.97 -24.86
CA ASN A 159 8.67 -14.68 -24.03
C ASN A 159 7.30 -14.68 -24.72
N VAL A 160 6.80 -15.88 -25.06
CA VAL A 160 5.47 -16.08 -25.62
C VAL A 160 4.58 -16.66 -24.53
N THR A 161 3.56 -15.92 -24.15
CA THR A 161 2.63 -16.30 -23.07
C THR A 161 1.22 -16.49 -23.62
N LEU A 162 0.56 -17.56 -23.20
CA LEU A 162 -0.83 -17.85 -23.54
C LEU A 162 -1.62 -18.22 -22.29
N VAL A 163 -2.85 -17.71 -22.19
CA VAL A 163 -3.79 -18.02 -21.10
C VAL A 163 -4.86 -18.97 -21.61
N GLY A 164 -4.98 -20.13 -20.97
CA GLY A 164 -6.00 -21.15 -21.27
C GLY A 164 -6.87 -21.50 -20.06
N ARG A 165 -7.95 -22.24 -20.30
CA ARG A 165 -8.86 -22.75 -19.26
C ARG A 165 -8.32 -23.98 -18.55
N THR A 166 -7.49 -24.75 -19.25
CA THR A 166 -6.78 -25.92 -18.71
C THR A 166 -5.27 -25.81 -18.99
N ALA A 167 -4.46 -26.47 -18.16
CA ALA A 167 -3.00 -26.48 -18.34
C ALA A 167 -2.58 -27.17 -19.64
N GLU A 168 -3.27 -28.25 -20.02
CA GLU A 168 -2.99 -29.04 -21.22
C GLU A 168 -3.32 -28.26 -22.51
N GLU A 169 -4.46 -27.59 -22.52
CA GLU A 169 -4.86 -26.70 -23.62
C GLU A 169 -3.85 -25.58 -23.82
N ALA A 170 -3.49 -24.88 -22.74
CA ALA A 170 -2.57 -23.75 -22.83
C ALA A 170 -1.19 -24.16 -23.35
N VAL A 171 -0.67 -25.30 -22.88
CA VAL A 171 0.63 -25.83 -23.30
C VAL A 171 0.60 -26.31 -24.74
N GLY A 172 -0.43 -27.04 -25.15
CA GLY A 172 -0.48 -27.59 -26.50
C GLY A 172 -0.70 -26.53 -27.59
N VAL A 173 -1.47 -25.47 -27.32
CA VAL A 173 -1.67 -24.38 -28.29
C VAL A 173 -0.35 -23.62 -28.46
N LEU A 174 0.35 -23.40 -27.35
CA LEU A 174 1.63 -22.73 -27.33
C LEU A 174 2.75 -23.56 -27.98
N ASP A 175 2.71 -24.88 -27.86
CA ASP A 175 3.65 -25.80 -28.53
C ASP A 175 3.44 -25.80 -30.06
N LEU A 176 2.17 -25.88 -30.50
CA LEU A 176 1.82 -25.75 -31.92
C LEU A 176 2.29 -24.40 -32.48
N TYR A 177 1.97 -23.31 -31.78
CA TYR A 177 2.41 -21.97 -32.15
C TYR A 177 3.93 -21.88 -32.28
N SER A 178 4.68 -22.42 -31.31
CA SER A 178 6.14 -22.35 -31.29
C SER A 178 6.78 -23.07 -32.48
N ARG A 179 6.24 -24.24 -32.88
CA ARG A 179 6.71 -24.99 -34.05
C ARG A 179 6.40 -24.28 -35.36
N GLU A 180 5.18 -23.78 -35.52
CA GLU A 180 4.78 -23.03 -36.72
C GLU A 180 5.56 -21.72 -36.85
N ALA A 181 5.86 -21.04 -35.74
CA ALA A 181 6.66 -19.81 -35.74
C ALA A 181 8.08 -20.05 -36.28
N VAL A 182 8.72 -21.16 -35.89
CA VAL A 182 10.04 -21.55 -36.41
C VAL A 182 9.98 -21.84 -37.91
N GLN A 183 8.97 -22.59 -38.35
CA GLN A 183 8.79 -22.91 -39.76
C GLN A 183 8.52 -21.66 -40.61
N TYR A 184 7.62 -20.79 -40.16
CA TYR A 184 7.27 -19.55 -40.85
C TYR A 184 8.47 -18.63 -41.04
N MET A 185 9.30 -18.46 -40.00
CA MET A 185 10.50 -17.63 -40.09
C MET A 185 11.58 -18.24 -40.99
N SER A 186 11.65 -19.57 -41.07
CA SER A 186 12.53 -20.27 -42.00
C SER A 186 12.09 -20.08 -43.46
N GLU A 187 10.79 -20.21 -43.75
CA GLU A 187 10.19 -19.93 -45.07
C GLU A 187 10.41 -18.47 -45.48
N TRP A 188 10.24 -17.52 -44.55
CA TRP A 188 10.49 -16.10 -44.78
C TRP A 188 11.97 -15.83 -45.14
N GLN A 189 12.91 -16.45 -44.43
CA GLN A 189 14.34 -16.31 -44.70
C GLN A 189 14.72 -16.87 -46.08
N ALA A 190 14.19 -18.05 -46.44
CA ALA A 190 14.41 -18.64 -47.76
C ALA A 190 13.89 -17.74 -48.89
N ALA A 191 12.70 -17.13 -48.70
CA ALA A 191 12.13 -16.20 -49.66
C ALA A 191 12.99 -14.93 -49.83
N GLN A 192 13.53 -14.38 -48.74
CA GLN A 192 14.43 -13.22 -48.81
C GLN A 192 15.77 -13.54 -49.47
N ALA A 193 16.40 -14.65 -49.09
CA ALA A 193 17.65 -15.11 -49.70
C ALA A 193 17.48 -15.35 -51.21
N GLY A 194 16.35 -15.95 -51.61
CA GLY A 194 16.02 -16.19 -53.02
C GLY A 194 15.84 -14.90 -53.83
N LYS A 195 15.18 -13.88 -53.27
CA LYS A 195 15.05 -12.55 -53.90
C LYS A 195 16.41 -11.86 -54.03
N MET A 196 17.21 -11.86 -52.97
CA MET A 196 18.54 -11.25 -52.99
C MET A 196 19.46 -11.92 -54.02
N ALA A 197 19.45 -13.25 -54.10
CA ALA A 197 20.22 -14.02 -55.07
C ALA A 197 19.84 -13.66 -56.51
N ASN A 198 18.54 -13.68 -56.81
CA ASN A 198 18.04 -13.60 -58.19
C ASN A 198 17.86 -12.16 -58.70
N ASP A 199 17.47 -11.22 -57.84
CA ASP A 199 17.09 -9.87 -58.27
C ASP A 199 18.26 -8.90 -58.15
N TYR A 200 19.06 -9.00 -57.07
CA TYR A 200 20.15 -8.06 -56.79
C TYR A 200 21.52 -8.61 -57.17
N LEU A 201 21.93 -9.76 -56.61
CA LEU A 201 23.28 -10.29 -56.82
C LEU A 201 23.49 -10.73 -58.25
N LYS A 202 22.51 -11.44 -58.84
CA LYS A 202 22.57 -11.85 -60.25
C LYS A 202 22.67 -10.64 -61.19
N ALA A 203 21.87 -9.60 -60.99
CA ALA A 203 21.93 -8.39 -61.79
C ALA A 203 23.30 -7.68 -61.69
N GLN A 204 23.90 -7.64 -60.49
CA GLN A 204 25.24 -7.08 -60.30
C GLN A 204 26.33 -7.91 -60.99
N VAL A 205 26.24 -9.24 -60.92
CA VAL A 205 27.18 -10.13 -61.62
C VAL A 205 27.06 -9.93 -63.14
N GLU A 206 25.83 -9.88 -63.67
CA GLU A 206 25.60 -9.63 -65.10
C GLU A 206 26.11 -8.24 -65.55
N GLN A 207 25.90 -7.20 -64.73
CA GLN A 207 26.43 -5.87 -65.01
C GLN A 207 27.96 -5.86 -65.01
N MET A 208 28.60 -6.53 -64.06
CA MET A 208 30.05 -6.59 -63.97
C MET A 208 30.68 -7.44 -65.07
N ASP A 209 29.98 -8.49 -65.54
CA ASP A 209 30.36 -9.28 -66.72
C ASP A 209 30.30 -8.42 -68.00
N ALA A 210 29.30 -7.54 -68.12
CA ALA A 210 29.23 -6.58 -69.22
C ALA A 210 30.40 -5.58 -69.19
N ASP A 211 30.73 -5.04 -68.02
CA ASP A 211 31.87 -4.12 -67.82
C ASP A 211 33.21 -4.80 -68.12
N LEU A 212 33.39 -6.07 -67.69
CA LEU A 212 34.57 -6.87 -67.99
C LEU A 212 34.75 -7.05 -69.50
N THR A 213 33.64 -7.32 -70.22
CA THR A 213 33.64 -7.51 -71.67
C THR A 213 33.98 -6.21 -72.42
N VAL A 214 33.63 -5.05 -71.87
CA VAL A 214 33.99 -3.73 -72.41
C VAL A 214 35.48 -3.44 -72.18
N LEU A 215 36.00 -3.69 -70.96
CA LEU A 215 37.43 -3.55 -70.66
C LEU A 215 38.29 -4.54 -71.46
N GLU A 216 37.86 -5.78 -71.62
CA GLU A 216 38.55 -6.77 -72.46
C GLU A 216 38.62 -6.34 -73.92
N ARG A 217 37.56 -5.73 -74.45
CA ARG A 217 37.55 -5.15 -75.81
C ARG A 217 38.53 -3.98 -75.93
N GLN A 218 38.60 -3.10 -74.94
CA GLN A 218 39.61 -2.04 -74.87
C GLN A 218 41.03 -2.62 -74.82
N PHE A 219 41.23 -3.72 -74.09
CA PHE A 219 42.52 -4.40 -74.00
C PHE A 219 42.91 -5.12 -75.31
N ARG A 220 41.96 -5.75 -76.01
CA ARG A 220 42.20 -6.43 -77.31
C ARG A 220 42.48 -5.46 -78.46
N GLY A 221 42.06 -4.20 -78.35
CA GLY A 221 42.33 -3.15 -79.35
C GLY A 221 43.80 -2.68 -79.42
N LEU A 222 44.67 -3.15 -78.53
CA LEU A 222 46.08 -2.75 -78.46
C LEU A 222 46.98 -3.49 -79.49
N PRO A 223 47.99 -2.83 -80.08
CA PRO A 223 48.90 -3.40 -81.09
C PRO A 223 49.58 -4.72 -80.65
N PRO A 224 49.76 -5.71 -81.56
CA PRO A 224 50.24 -7.05 -81.21
C PRO A 224 51.68 -7.12 -80.67
N ALA A 225 52.52 -6.11 -80.90
CA ALA A 225 53.88 -6.03 -80.35
C ALA A 225 53.87 -5.70 -78.84
N GLU A 226 52.89 -4.91 -78.39
CA GLU A 226 52.76 -4.51 -76.97
C GLU A 226 52.14 -5.64 -76.13
N ARG A 227 51.27 -6.46 -76.70
CA ARG A 227 50.67 -7.63 -76.02
C ARG A 227 51.70 -8.69 -75.61
N LYS A 228 52.71 -8.97 -76.46
CA LYS A 228 53.71 -10.02 -76.19
C LYS A 228 54.75 -9.63 -75.13
N SER A 229 55.12 -8.34 -75.06
CA SER A 229 56.02 -7.82 -74.02
C SER A 229 55.38 -7.92 -72.62
N MET A 230 54.07 -7.67 -72.52
CA MET A 230 53.30 -7.76 -71.27
C MET A 230 53.04 -9.20 -70.79
N THR A 231 52.80 -10.16 -71.69
CA THR A 231 52.67 -11.58 -71.28
C THR A 231 53.98 -12.11 -70.70
N ASN A 232 55.12 -11.65 -71.21
CA ASN A 232 56.43 -12.08 -70.79
C ASN A 232 56.84 -11.50 -69.42
N SER A 233 56.46 -10.26 -69.09
CA SER A 233 56.70 -9.69 -67.74
C SER A 233 55.79 -10.30 -66.67
N ILE A 234 54.53 -10.64 -67.03
CA ILE A 234 53.58 -11.31 -66.13
C ILE A 234 54.01 -12.75 -65.83
N ASN A 235 54.47 -13.48 -66.85
CA ASN A 235 55.03 -14.83 -66.65
C ASN A 235 56.30 -14.80 -65.81
N ALA A 236 57.11 -13.72 -65.86
CA ALA A 236 58.30 -13.57 -65.02
C ALA A 236 57.95 -13.27 -63.54
N VAL A 237 56.91 -12.48 -63.27
CA VAL A 237 56.47 -12.18 -61.90
C VAL A 237 55.74 -13.37 -61.27
N SER A 238 54.92 -14.09 -62.04
CA SER A 238 54.23 -15.29 -61.56
C SER A 238 55.19 -16.47 -61.34
N THR A 239 56.22 -16.61 -62.19
CA THR A 239 57.29 -17.60 -61.96
C THR A 239 58.20 -17.22 -60.80
N ASN A 240 58.46 -15.94 -60.53
CA ASN A 240 59.19 -15.53 -59.32
C ASN A 240 58.38 -15.72 -58.03
N LEU A 241 57.05 -15.53 -58.07
CA LEU A 241 56.17 -15.84 -56.93
C LEU A 241 56.05 -17.35 -56.70
N ASN A 242 55.94 -18.14 -57.77
CA ASN A 242 55.90 -19.61 -57.68
C ASN A 242 57.28 -20.21 -57.34
N ALA A 243 58.38 -19.54 -57.71
CA ALA A 243 59.74 -19.90 -57.29
C ALA A 243 59.96 -19.54 -55.81
N LEU A 244 59.51 -18.39 -55.31
CA LEU A 244 59.54 -18.10 -53.87
C LEU A 244 58.68 -19.09 -53.07
N ASN A 245 57.49 -19.42 -53.58
CA ASN A 245 56.58 -20.37 -52.95
C ASN A 245 57.15 -21.80 -52.96
N SER A 246 57.89 -22.18 -54.01
CA SER A 246 58.57 -23.49 -54.11
C SER A 246 59.91 -23.54 -53.37
N HIS A 247 60.57 -22.40 -53.15
CA HIS A 247 61.77 -22.29 -52.32
C HIS A 247 61.45 -22.30 -50.81
N LEU A 248 60.26 -21.85 -50.38
CA LEU A 248 59.76 -22.10 -49.02
C LEU A 248 59.29 -23.55 -48.82
N ALA A 249 58.76 -24.20 -49.86
CA ALA A 249 58.28 -25.58 -49.79
C ALA A 249 59.38 -26.66 -49.92
N ALA A 250 60.58 -26.30 -50.40
CA ALA A 250 61.67 -27.25 -50.63
C ALA A 250 62.71 -27.34 -49.50
N SER A 251 62.55 -26.61 -48.39
CA SER A 251 63.38 -26.80 -47.20
C SER A 251 62.74 -27.79 -46.21
N SER A 252 63.18 -29.04 -46.29
CA SER A 252 63.05 -30.09 -45.26
C SER A 252 61.63 -30.61 -44.99
N GLY A 253 61.36 -31.86 -45.40
CA GLY A 253 60.26 -32.63 -44.83
C GLY A 253 60.46 -32.77 -43.31
N PRO A 254 59.46 -32.42 -42.48
CA PRO A 254 59.59 -32.51 -41.05
C PRO A 254 59.38 -33.96 -40.61
N ASN A 255 60.19 -34.41 -39.65
CA ASN A 255 59.77 -35.49 -38.76
C ASN A 255 58.35 -35.14 -38.25
N LEU A 256 57.40 -36.08 -38.24
CA LEU A 256 56.01 -35.82 -37.82
C LEU A 256 55.92 -35.10 -36.45
N MET A 257 56.90 -35.36 -35.58
CA MET A 257 57.09 -34.68 -34.28
C MET A 257 57.50 -33.20 -34.42
N GLN A 258 58.35 -32.86 -35.38
CA GLN A 258 58.78 -31.49 -35.66
C GLN A 258 57.65 -30.67 -36.30
N ALA A 259 56.87 -31.27 -37.21
CA ALA A 259 55.67 -30.64 -37.77
C ALA A 259 54.66 -30.29 -36.68
N LYS A 260 54.46 -31.21 -35.71
CA LYS A 260 53.56 -30.96 -34.58
C LYS A 260 54.08 -29.88 -33.63
N LEU A 261 55.39 -29.83 -33.39
CA LEU A 261 56.02 -28.77 -32.60
C LEU A 261 55.90 -27.39 -33.30
N GLU A 262 56.06 -27.34 -34.63
CA GLU A 262 55.87 -26.11 -35.42
C GLU A 262 54.41 -25.66 -35.47
N GLU A 263 53.45 -26.59 -35.58
CA GLU A 263 52.01 -26.31 -35.48
C GLU A 263 51.65 -25.75 -34.08
N ASN A 264 52.18 -26.36 -33.02
CA ASN A 264 51.99 -25.88 -31.65
C ASN A 264 52.63 -24.50 -31.44
N LEU A 265 53.81 -24.26 -32.02
CA LEU A 265 54.47 -22.95 -31.98
C LEU A 265 53.64 -21.88 -32.69
N MET A 266 53.09 -22.16 -33.88
CA MET A 266 52.23 -21.22 -34.59
C MET A 266 50.95 -20.92 -33.81
N THR A 267 50.38 -21.92 -33.15
CA THR A 267 49.22 -21.75 -32.28
C THR A 267 49.57 -20.88 -31.06
N ALA A 268 50.72 -21.13 -30.42
CA ALA A 268 51.21 -20.34 -29.29
C ALA A 268 51.51 -18.89 -29.67
N ILE A 269 52.12 -18.63 -30.84
CA ILE A 269 52.35 -17.28 -31.38
C ILE A 269 51.03 -16.57 -31.67
N THR A 270 50.05 -17.27 -32.26
CA THR A 270 48.73 -16.69 -32.52
C THR A 270 48.05 -16.30 -31.21
N ARG A 271 48.09 -17.18 -30.21
CA ARG A 271 47.58 -16.91 -28.86
C ARG A 271 48.31 -15.73 -28.20
N LEU A 272 49.64 -15.64 -28.35
CA LEU A 272 50.42 -14.50 -27.85
C LEU A 272 50.04 -13.19 -28.55
N ASN A 273 49.79 -13.21 -29.86
CA ASN A 273 49.34 -12.03 -30.61
C ASN A 273 47.93 -11.59 -30.16
N GLU A 274 47.01 -12.53 -29.96
CA GLU A 274 45.68 -12.25 -29.42
C GLU A 274 45.74 -11.69 -27.99
N LEU A 275 46.56 -12.28 -27.12
CA LEU A 275 46.74 -11.81 -25.75
C LEU A 275 47.44 -10.45 -25.70
N SER A 276 48.47 -10.23 -26.52
CA SER A 276 49.20 -8.95 -26.57
C SER A 276 48.41 -7.82 -27.23
N ALA A 277 47.34 -8.12 -27.97
CA ALA A 277 46.39 -7.11 -28.43
C ALA A 277 45.57 -6.52 -27.27
N LYS A 278 45.22 -7.33 -26.26
CA LYS A 278 44.38 -6.95 -25.12
C LYS A 278 45.19 -6.51 -23.91
N TRP A 279 46.27 -7.22 -23.62
CA TRP A 279 47.04 -7.11 -22.39
C TRP A 279 48.44 -6.52 -22.62
N THR A 280 49.03 -5.97 -21.57
CA THR A 280 50.43 -5.54 -21.58
C THR A 280 51.37 -6.73 -21.38
N THR A 281 52.67 -6.54 -21.64
CA THR A 281 53.72 -7.54 -21.36
C THR A 281 53.86 -7.89 -19.88
N ASN A 282 53.29 -7.10 -18.97
CA ASN A 282 53.32 -7.38 -17.53
C ASN A 282 52.26 -8.41 -17.09
N HIS A 283 51.21 -8.64 -17.89
CA HIS A 283 50.13 -9.56 -17.56
C HIS A 283 50.60 -11.03 -17.49
N PRO A 284 50.18 -11.82 -16.48
CA PRO A 284 50.66 -13.19 -16.28
C PRO A 284 50.36 -14.10 -17.47
N GLU A 285 49.21 -13.96 -18.14
CA GLU A 285 48.90 -14.78 -19.31
C GLU A 285 49.79 -14.49 -20.50
N VAL A 286 50.19 -13.22 -20.70
CA VAL A 286 51.13 -12.84 -21.78
C VAL A 286 52.51 -13.40 -21.47
N LYS A 287 52.96 -13.34 -20.20
CA LYS A 287 54.23 -13.94 -19.77
C LYS A 287 54.24 -15.46 -19.95
N ASN A 288 53.15 -16.13 -19.61
CA ASN A 288 53.02 -17.57 -19.80
C ASN A 288 53.00 -17.94 -21.29
N ALA A 289 52.23 -17.22 -22.11
CA ALA A 289 52.21 -17.45 -23.55
C ALA A 289 53.58 -17.17 -24.21
N GLN A 290 54.29 -16.14 -23.75
CA GLN A 290 55.66 -15.87 -24.18
C GLN A 290 56.59 -17.00 -23.77
N ALA A 291 56.51 -17.47 -22.53
CA ALA A 291 57.30 -18.61 -22.05
C ALA A 291 56.98 -19.90 -22.81
N ASP A 292 55.72 -20.12 -23.20
CA ASP A 292 55.31 -21.25 -24.04
C ASP A 292 55.94 -21.17 -25.44
N VAL A 293 55.94 -19.98 -26.04
CA VAL A 293 56.63 -19.73 -27.32
C VAL A 293 58.13 -19.97 -27.18
N ASP A 294 58.77 -19.42 -26.14
CA ASP A 294 60.21 -19.58 -25.88
C ASP A 294 60.57 -21.05 -25.63
N ASN A 295 59.74 -21.79 -24.88
CA ASN A 295 59.91 -23.22 -24.62
C ASN A 295 59.76 -24.07 -25.89
N LEU A 296 58.74 -23.79 -26.72
CA LEU A 296 58.54 -24.49 -27.99
C LEU A 296 59.67 -24.18 -28.99
N GLN A 297 60.15 -22.93 -29.04
CA GLN A 297 61.32 -22.56 -29.82
C GLN A 297 62.58 -23.30 -29.34
N ALA A 298 62.80 -23.42 -28.03
CA ALA A 298 63.91 -24.18 -27.47
C ALA A 298 63.82 -25.68 -27.80
N GLN A 299 62.62 -26.27 -27.78
CA GLN A 299 62.38 -27.67 -28.17
C GLN A 299 62.66 -27.91 -29.66
N ILE A 300 62.28 -26.98 -30.54
CA ILE A 300 62.58 -27.04 -31.97
C ILE A 300 64.08 -26.87 -32.22
N ALA A 301 64.74 -25.93 -31.53
CA ALA A 301 66.18 -25.72 -31.63
C ALA A 301 66.98 -26.95 -31.17
N ALA A 302 66.57 -27.61 -30.07
CA ALA A 302 67.17 -28.84 -29.59
C ALA A 302 66.98 -30.01 -30.59
N ALA A 303 65.79 -30.14 -31.18
CA ALA A 303 65.49 -31.13 -32.21
C ALA A 303 66.25 -30.89 -33.53
N ALA A 304 66.64 -29.65 -33.82
CA ALA A 304 67.41 -29.27 -35.01
C ALA A 304 68.92 -29.56 -34.91
N THR A 305 69.46 -29.83 -33.71
CA THR A 305 70.91 -30.00 -33.46
C THR A 305 71.53 -31.27 -34.08
N ASN A 306 70.75 -32.13 -34.75
CA ASN A 306 71.24 -33.38 -35.35
C ASN A 306 71.43 -33.29 -36.88
N ARG A 307 72.11 -32.25 -37.38
CA ARG A 307 72.54 -32.16 -38.79
C ARG A 307 73.99 -31.67 -38.96
N GLN A 308 74.75 -32.42 -39.75
CA GLN A 308 76.04 -32.06 -40.36
C GLN A 308 75.88 -30.95 -41.42
N PRO A 309 76.93 -30.17 -41.72
CA PRO A 309 76.83 -28.94 -42.50
C PRO A 309 76.81 -29.21 -44.02
N PHE A 310 76.02 -28.42 -44.75
CA PHE A 310 76.15 -28.27 -46.20
C PHE A 310 76.41 -26.81 -46.58
N LEU A 311 77.19 -26.69 -47.65
CA LEU A 311 77.97 -25.55 -48.13
C LEU A 311 77.19 -24.32 -48.59
N ALA A 312 77.92 -23.20 -48.53
CA ALA A 312 77.59 -21.85 -48.93
C ALA A 312 77.06 -21.69 -50.37
N LEU A 313 76.12 -20.78 -50.55
CA LEU A 313 75.81 -20.16 -51.84
C LEU A 313 76.25 -18.68 -51.83
N GLY A 314 77.06 -18.32 -52.82
CA GLY A 314 77.55 -16.97 -53.03
C GLY A 314 76.60 -16.07 -53.82
N LYS A 315 76.80 -14.77 -53.61
CA LYS A 315 76.64 -13.62 -54.52
C LYS A 315 75.36 -13.53 -55.36
N ILE A 316 74.49 -12.62 -54.94
CA ILE A 316 73.46 -11.97 -55.76
C ILE A 316 74.09 -10.73 -56.41
N ALA A 317 73.93 -10.58 -57.73
CA ALA A 317 74.34 -9.39 -58.51
C ALA A 317 73.15 -8.41 -58.69
N PRO A 318 73.41 -7.10 -58.90
CA PRO A 318 72.37 -6.07 -58.93
C PRO A 318 71.61 -5.99 -60.26
N MET A 319 70.36 -5.55 -60.18
CA MET A 319 69.43 -5.34 -61.29
C MET A 319 69.85 -4.21 -62.24
N SER A 320 69.67 -4.40 -63.55
CA SER A 320 69.72 -3.31 -64.54
C SER A 320 68.32 -2.73 -64.77
N ALA A 321 68.20 -1.42 -64.54
CA ALA A 321 67.03 -0.63 -64.87
C ALA A 321 66.95 -0.37 -66.38
N ALA A 322 65.90 -0.89 -67.01
CA ALA A 322 65.34 -0.36 -68.25
C ALA A 322 63.95 -0.98 -68.47
N ASN A 323 62.93 -0.41 -67.84
CA ASN A 323 61.56 -0.51 -68.37
C ASN A 323 60.78 0.72 -67.97
N VAL A 324 60.27 1.41 -68.99
CA VAL A 324 59.52 2.65 -68.91
C VAL A 324 58.22 2.41 -68.15
N PHE A 325 58.09 3.03 -66.97
CA PHE A 325 56.86 3.05 -66.19
C PHE A 325 55.86 3.97 -66.88
N ASN A 326 54.71 3.43 -67.31
CA ASN A 326 53.67 4.21 -67.98
C ASN A 326 52.34 4.07 -67.20
N PRO A 327 51.96 5.08 -66.38
CA PRO A 327 50.97 4.95 -65.31
C PRO A 327 49.57 4.59 -65.82
N ASP A 328 49.18 5.03 -67.01
CA ASP A 328 47.83 4.78 -67.55
C ASP A 328 47.61 3.31 -67.96
N ARG A 329 48.69 2.55 -68.18
CA ARG A 329 48.63 1.13 -68.62
C ARG A 329 48.50 0.15 -67.45
N GLU A 330 49.08 0.48 -66.29
CA GLU A 330 48.94 -0.33 -65.06
C GLU A 330 47.56 -0.13 -64.42
N ILE A 331 46.98 1.07 -64.50
CA ILE A 331 45.65 1.37 -63.93
C ILE A 331 44.56 0.51 -64.56
N VAL A 332 44.55 0.34 -65.88
CA VAL A 332 43.54 -0.49 -66.59
C VAL A 332 43.67 -1.97 -66.20
N GLN A 333 44.90 -2.45 -65.98
CA GLN A 333 45.17 -3.84 -65.58
C GLN A 333 44.82 -4.12 -64.12
N ILE A 334 45.16 -3.20 -63.21
CA ILE A 334 44.76 -3.25 -61.80
C ILE A 334 43.23 -3.21 -61.71
N LYS A 335 42.58 -2.38 -62.53
CA LYS A 335 41.13 -2.27 -62.60
C LYS A 335 40.48 -3.56 -63.12
N LEU A 336 41.01 -4.14 -64.20
CA LEU A 336 40.52 -5.43 -64.72
C LEU A 336 40.61 -6.53 -63.66
N ARG A 337 41.76 -6.66 -62.99
CA ARG A 337 41.97 -7.66 -61.94
C ARG A 337 41.06 -7.43 -60.72
N SER A 338 40.89 -6.17 -60.31
CA SER A 338 39.97 -5.83 -59.22
C SER A 338 38.50 -6.14 -59.56
N LEU A 339 38.11 -6.03 -60.83
CA LEU A 339 36.77 -6.40 -61.30
C LEU A 339 36.61 -7.92 -61.42
N GLU A 340 37.64 -8.66 -61.85
CA GLU A 340 37.64 -10.13 -61.86
C GLU A 340 37.52 -10.70 -60.43
N ASP A 341 38.30 -10.15 -59.49
CA ASP A 341 38.25 -10.54 -58.08
C ASP A 341 36.88 -10.17 -57.47
N GLY A 342 36.36 -8.97 -57.77
CA GLY A 342 35.01 -8.55 -57.39
C GLY A 342 33.91 -9.46 -57.95
N ARG A 343 34.06 -9.93 -59.20
CA ARG A 343 33.13 -10.86 -59.85
C ARG A 343 33.13 -12.24 -59.22
N LEU A 344 34.31 -12.78 -58.91
CA LEU A 344 34.41 -14.04 -58.18
C LEU A 344 33.77 -13.93 -56.79
N GLN A 345 33.94 -12.79 -56.12
CA GLN A 345 33.34 -12.54 -54.82
C GLN A 345 31.81 -12.44 -54.90
N LEU A 346 31.25 -11.69 -55.86
CA LEU A 346 29.79 -11.58 -56.03
C LEU A 346 29.16 -12.91 -56.49
N ALA A 347 29.82 -13.64 -57.39
CA ALA A 347 29.36 -14.96 -57.82
C ALA A 347 29.44 -16.01 -56.71
N GLY A 348 30.41 -15.89 -55.78
CA GLY A 348 30.46 -16.67 -54.54
C GLY A 348 29.26 -16.36 -53.64
N ARG A 349 28.99 -15.07 -53.39
CA ARG A 349 27.82 -14.62 -52.61
C ARG A 349 26.48 -15.06 -53.22
N GLN A 350 26.35 -15.03 -54.54
CA GLN A 350 25.15 -15.50 -55.23
C GLN A 350 24.92 -16.99 -54.96
N ARG A 351 25.94 -17.84 -55.11
CA ARG A 351 25.84 -19.29 -54.86
C ARG A 351 25.48 -19.60 -53.40
N GLU A 352 26.06 -18.87 -52.46
CA GLU A 352 25.71 -18.99 -51.05
C GLU A 352 24.25 -18.57 -50.80
N ALA A 353 23.80 -17.43 -51.34
CA ALA A 353 22.42 -16.98 -51.24
C ALA A 353 21.42 -18.00 -51.81
N GLU A 354 21.74 -18.63 -52.94
CA GLU A 354 20.94 -19.71 -53.53
C GLU A 354 20.92 -20.97 -52.66
N GLN A 355 22.03 -21.27 -51.98
CA GLN A 355 22.10 -22.38 -51.04
C GLN A 355 21.23 -22.10 -49.80
N PHE A 356 21.24 -20.88 -49.27
CA PHE A 356 20.36 -20.46 -48.17
C PHE A 356 18.87 -20.45 -48.57
N ALA A 357 18.56 -20.13 -49.83
CA ALA A 357 17.19 -20.22 -50.35
C ALA A 357 16.70 -21.68 -50.45
N LYS A 358 17.60 -22.64 -50.68
CA LYS A 358 17.29 -24.07 -50.76
C LYS A 358 17.25 -24.76 -49.40
N ASP A 359 18.16 -24.40 -48.50
CA ASP A 359 18.29 -24.97 -47.15
C ASP A 359 18.46 -23.85 -46.10
N PRO A 360 17.35 -23.22 -45.66
CA PRO A 360 17.40 -22.13 -44.70
C PRO A 360 17.74 -22.66 -43.29
N PRO A 361 18.81 -22.15 -42.66
CA PRO A 361 19.25 -22.59 -41.33
C PRO A 361 18.34 -22.11 -40.19
N GLY A 362 17.39 -21.22 -40.46
CA GLY A 362 16.45 -20.66 -39.50
C GLY A 362 17.00 -19.46 -38.72
N VAL A 363 16.10 -18.53 -38.36
CA VAL A 363 16.41 -17.30 -37.58
C VAL A 363 15.98 -17.45 -36.11
N VAL A 364 15.09 -18.42 -35.82
CA VAL A 364 14.41 -18.57 -34.53
C VAL A 364 14.45 -20.03 -34.11
N ARG A 365 14.74 -20.28 -32.83
CA ARG A 365 14.62 -21.63 -32.23
C ARG A 365 13.87 -21.57 -30.92
N VAL A 366 13.24 -22.68 -30.57
CA VAL A 366 12.62 -22.87 -29.25
C VAL A 366 13.73 -23.10 -28.23
N LEU A 367 13.92 -22.16 -27.31
CA LEU A 367 14.89 -22.26 -26.22
C LEU A 367 14.35 -23.13 -25.09
N ALA A 368 13.08 -22.92 -24.72
CA ALA A 368 12.39 -23.71 -23.71
C ALA A 368 10.98 -24.04 -24.20
N PRO A 369 10.67 -25.33 -24.48
CA PRO A 369 9.33 -25.72 -24.88
C PRO A 369 8.34 -25.55 -23.71
N PRO A 370 7.06 -25.24 -24.00
CA PRO A 370 6.06 -25.13 -22.95
C PRO A 370 5.87 -26.49 -22.27
N SER A 371 5.94 -26.53 -20.94
CA SER A 371 5.80 -27.76 -20.16
C SER A 371 4.66 -27.64 -19.15
N LEU A 372 3.96 -28.74 -18.90
CA LEU A 372 2.86 -28.81 -17.93
C LEU A 372 3.32 -28.42 -16.51
N LYS A 373 4.60 -28.66 -16.17
CA LYS A 373 5.18 -28.31 -14.86
C LYS A 373 5.45 -26.81 -14.70
N ALA A 374 5.63 -26.08 -15.79
CA ALA A 374 5.90 -24.64 -15.78
C ALA A 374 4.64 -23.76 -15.82
N VAL A 375 3.46 -24.38 -15.91
CA VAL A 375 2.18 -23.66 -15.97
C VAL A 375 1.84 -23.06 -14.61
N LYS A 376 1.64 -21.74 -14.57
CA LYS A 376 1.19 -21.05 -13.36
C LYS A 376 -0.32 -21.06 -13.30
N GLN A 377 -0.87 -21.65 -12.23
CA GLN A 377 -2.29 -21.55 -11.93
C GLN A 377 -2.59 -20.16 -11.37
N ASN A 378 -3.51 -19.46 -12.01
CA ASN A 378 -3.88 -18.12 -11.60
C ASN A 378 -4.71 -18.18 -10.31
N TYR A 379 -4.49 -17.21 -9.40
CA TYR A 379 -4.89 -17.13 -7.98
C TYR A 379 -6.38 -17.38 -7.62
N ARG A 380 -6.99 -18.48 -8.08
CA ARG A 380 -8.40 -18.81 -7.88
C ARG A 380 -8.73 -18.95 -6.40
N ASP A 381 -7.94 -19.71 -5.66
CA ASP A 381 -8.20 -19.97 -4.25
C ASP A 381 -8.04 -18.70 -3.42
N LEU A 382 -7.08 -17.84 -3.79
CA LEU A 382 -6.91 -16.53 -3.17
C LEU A 382 -8.11 -15.61 -3.47
N LYS A 383 -8.62 -15.60 -4.70
CA LYS A 383 -9.82 -14.81 -5.08
C LYS A 383 -11.07 -15.29 -4.37
N ILE A 384 -11.26 -16.60 -4.26
CA ILE A 384 -12.35 -17.20 -3.48
C ILE A 384 -12.18 -16.85 -1.99
N GLY A 385 -10.95 -16.87 -1.48
CA GLY A 385 -10.60 -16.44 -0.12
C GLY A 385 -10.96 -14.99 0.16
N PHE A 386 -10.60 -14.06 -0.73
CA PHE A 386 -10.98 -12.65 -0.63
C PHE A 386 -12.50 -12.45 -0.67
N LEU A 387 -13.19 -13.16 -1.57
CA LEU A 387 -14.65 -13.06 -1.70
C LEU A 387 -15.38 -13.60 -0.45
N SER A 388 -14.89 -14.71 0.12
CA SER A 388 -15.38 -15.28 1.38
C SER A 388 -15.15 -14.34 2.57
N ALA A 389 -13.96 -13.72 2.66
CA ALA A 389 -13.67 -12.73 3.70
C ALA A 389 -14.59 -11.51 3.61
N PHE A 390 -14.88 -11.04 2.40
CA PHE A 390 -15.85 -9.96 2.16
C PHE A 390 -17.26 -10.36 2.61
N GLY A 391 -17.70 -11.59 2.30
CA GLY A 391 -18.97 -12.13 2.78
C GLY A 391 -19.06 -12.21 4.30
N GLY A 392 -17.97 -12.58 4.98
CA GLY A 392 -17.87 -12.59 6.44
C GLY A 392 -18.03 -11.19 7.05
N LEU A 393 -17.38 -10.18 6.47
CA LEU A 393 -17.51 -8.78 6.91
C LEU A 393 -18.94 -8.23 6.74
N LEU A 394 -19.61 -8.57 5.63
CA LEU A 394 -21.03 -8.21 5.44
C LEU A 394 -21.93 -8.88 6.47
N GLY A 395 -21.69 -10.16 6.78
CA GLY A 395 -22.42 -10.89 7.84
C GLY A 395 -22.22 -10.28 9.22
N LEU A 396 -20.99 -9.84 9.54
CA LEU A 396 -20.67 -9.14 10.78
C LEU A 396 -21.36 -7.76 10.85
N GLY A 397 -21.32 -6.98 9.78
CA GLY A 397 -22.01 -5.69 9.71
C GLY A 397 -23.53 -5.81 9.87
N GLY A 398 -24.15 -6.78 9.18
CA GLY A 398 -25.59 -7.04 9.28
C GLY A 398 -26.03 -7.48 10.68
N SER A 399 -25.21 -8.28 11.37
CA SER A 399 -25.53 -8.75 12.73
C SER A 399 -25.38 -7.64 13.79
N ILE A 400 -24.40 -6.75 13.66
CA ILE A 400 -24.29 -5.55 14.51
C ILE A 400 -25.54 -4.67 14.36
N LEU A 401 -25.98 -4.45 13.12
CA LEU A 401 -27.19 -3.68 12.84
C LEU A 401 -28.45 -4.33 13.45
N LEU A 402 -28.59 -5.66 13.32
CA LEU A 402 -29.70 -6.41 13.90
C LEU A 402 -29.73 -6.33 15.43
N VAL A 403 -28.57 -6.48 16.08
CA VAL A 403 -28.45 -6.34 17.55
C VAL A 403 -28.86 -4.95 18.01
N LEU A 404 -28.44 -3.90 17.29
CA LEU A 404 -28.83 -2.53 17.58
C LEU A 404 -30.33 -2.28 17.35
N LEU A 405 -30.92 -2.90 16.33
CA LEU A 405 -32.35 -2.78 16.03
C LEU A 405 -33.20 -3.45 17.12
N VAL A 406 -32.82 -4.64 17.58
CA VAL A 406 -33.48 -5.32 18.70
C VAL A 406 -33.44 -4.45 19.96
N GLU A 407 -32.29 -3.83 20.27
CA GLU A 407 -32.15 -2.93 21.42
C GLU A 407 -33.00 -1.65 21.25
N PHE A 408 -33.14 -1.11 20.04
CA PHE A 408 -33.97 0.07 19.77
C PHE A 408 -35.46 -0.19 20.01
N THR A 409 -35.93 -1.40 19.67
CA THR A 409 -37.33 -1.80 19.85
C THR A 409 -37.69 -2.13 21.31
N ASP A 410 -36.73 -2.18 22.22
CA ASP A 410 -36.99 -2.43 23.63
C ASP A 410 -37.63 -1.19 24.31
N SER A 411 -38.81 -1.41 24.90
CA SER A 411 -39.65 -0.39 25.54
C SER A 411 -39.57 -0.39 27.07
N ARG A 412 -38.69 -1.22 27.64
CA ARG A 412 -38.45 -1.29 29.09
C ARG A 412 -37.74 -0.03 29.61
N LEU A 413 -38.02 0.34 30.85
CA LEU A 413 -37.36 1.45 31.54
C LEU A 413 -35.98 0.98 32.04
N LYS A 414 -34.89 1.65 31.60
CA LYS A 414 -33.51 1.24 31.94
C LYS A 414 -32.70 2.32 32.65
N THR A 415 -33.04 3.59 32.41
CA THR A 415 -32.27 4.75 32.87
C THR A 415 -33.13 5.75 33.64
N THR A 416 -32.49 6.60 34.44
CA THR A 416 -33.12 7.73 35.15
C THR A 416 -33.84 8.71 34.22
N ASP A 417 -33.26 8.93 33.04
CA ASP A 417 -33.87 9.72 31.97
C ASP A 417 -35.16 9.09 31.43
N ASP A 418 -35.20 7.76 31.27
CA ASP A 418 -36.41 7.06 30.83
C ASP A 418 -37.53 7.19 31.85
N ILE A 419 -37.20 7.09 33.15
CA ILE A 419 -38.17 7.21 34.24
C ILE A 419 -38.70 8.63 34.34
N THR A 420 -37.83 9.64 34.32
CA THR A 420 -38.26 11.05 34.35
C THR A 420 -39.16 11.36 33.15
N ARG A 421 -38.83 10.84 31.96
CA ARG A 421 -39.62 11.02 30.74
C ARG A 421 -41.00 10.34 30.80
N VAL A 422 -41.06 9.10 31.30
CA VAL A 422 -42.29 8.30 31.28
C VAL A 422 -43.19 8.65 32.46
N THR A 423 -42.63 8.69 33.66
CA THR A 423 -43.36 8.96 34.90
C THR A 423 -43.68 10.44 35.08
N LYS A 424 -42.88 11.36 34.51
CA LYS A 424 -42.92 12.81 34.80
C LYS A 424 -42.74 13.16 36.28
N LEU A 425 -42.13 12.26 37.06
CA LEU A 425 -41.79 12.47 38.46
C LEU A 425 -40.29 12.78 38.59
N PRO A 426 -39.88 13.59 39.58
CA PRO A 426 -38.47 13.75 39.88
C PRO A 426 -37.90 12.44 40.42
N VAL A 427 -36.75 12.00 39.89
CA VAL A 427 -36.03 10.85 40.46
C VAL A 427 -35.39 11.28 41.78
N LEU A 428 -35.77 10.60 42.86
CA LEU A 428 -35.36 10.91 44.24
C LEU A 428 -34.01 10.26 44.57
N ALA A 429 -33.82 9.03 44.14
CA ALA A 429 -32.59 8.26 44.33
C ALA A 429 -32.46 7.21 43.22
N THR A 430 -31.22 6.85 42.90
CA THR A 430 -30.91 5.61 42.19
C THR A 430 -30.20 4.67 43.12
N LEU A 431 -30.56 3.40 43.04
CA LEU A 431 -29.90 2.33 43.73
C LEU A 431 -29.23 1.47 42.66
N GLY A 432 -27.94 1.19 42.85
CA GLY A 432 -27.26 0.22 42.00
C GLY A 432 -27.79 -1.19 42.27
N ASP A 433 -27.04 -2.21 41.86
CA ASP A 433 -27.49 -3.57 42.03
C ASP A 433 -27.45 -4.04 43.50
N LEU A 434 -28.63 -4.05 44.15
CA LEU A 434 -28.82 -4.45 45.54
C LEU A 434 -28.28 -5.86 45.83
N GLN A 435 -28.40 -6.76 44.86
CA GLN A 435 -27.98 -8.16 45.01
C GLN A 435 -26.46 -8.31 44.90
N ARG A 436 -25.79 -7.41 44.19
CA ARG A 436 -24.32 -7.41 44.03
C ARG A 436 -23.58 -6.52 45.03
N MET A 437 -24.30 -5.71 45.83
CA MET A 437 -23.70 -4.78 46.79
C MET A 437 -23.37 -5.42 48.13
N THR A 438 -22.20 -5.07 48.66
CA THR A 438 -21.81 -5.41 50.04
C THR A 438 -22.78 -4.79 51.06
N PRO A 439 -23.00 -5.41 52.23
CA PRO A 439 -23.91 -4.88 53.27
C PRO A 439 -23.58 -3.43 53.69
N ALA A 440 -22.29 -3.08 53.76
CA ALA A 440 -21.85 -1.72 54.07
C ALA A 440 -22.25 -0.70 52.99
N ALA A 441 -22.15 -1.05 51.71
CA ALA A 441 -22.56 -0.18 50.61
C ALA A 441 -24.09 0.05 50.60
N ARG A 442 -24.87 -1.00 50.94
CA ARG A 442 -26.34 -0.90 51.10
C ARG A 442 -26.74 0.06 52.23
N ALA A 443 -26.09 -0.03 53.39
CA ALA A 443 -26.35 0.87 54.52
C ALA A 443 -25.99 2.33 54.22
N GLN A 444 -24.85 2.58 53.57
CA GLN A 444 -24.44 3.93 53.17
C GLN A 444 -25.40 4.55 52.15
N TRP A 445 -25.84 3.76 51.17
CA TRP A 445 -26.85 4.20 50.23
C TRP A 445 -28.17 4.51 50.95
N ALA A 446 -28.62 3.64 51.86
CA ALA A 446 -29.89 3.81 52.58
C ALA A 446 -29.90 5.10 53.41
N PHE A 447 -28.79 5.40 54.09
CA PHE A 447 -28.61 6.66 54.81
C PHE A 447 -28.67 7.90 53.91
N ARG A 448 -28.02 7.84 52.73
CA ARG A 448 -28.06 8.93 51.73
C ARG A 448 -29.47 9.11 51.15
N ALA A 449 -30.14 8.00 50.81
CA ALA A 449 -31.50 8.04 50.28
C ALA A 449 -32.48 8.60 51.31
N TRP A 450 -32.36 8.18 52.57
CA TRP A 450 -33.18 8.70 53.68
C TRP A 450 -33.01 10.21 53.87
N THR A 451 -31.77 10.69 53.97
CA THR A 451 -31.49 12.13 54.16
C THR A 451 -31.98 13.00 52.99
N MET A 452 -31.89 12.50 51.75
CA MET A 452 -32.47 13.18 50.58
C MET A 452 -34.01 13.18 50.60
N LEU A 453 -34.62 12.09 51.03
CA LEU A 453 -36.07 11.93 51.10
C LEU A 453 -36.65 12.82 52.23
N GLN A 454 -36.04 12.80 53.42
CA GLN A 454 -36.42 13.59 54.59
C GLN A 454 -36.49 15.08 54.24
N GLY A 455 -35.47 15.62 53.57
CA GLY A 455 -35.41 17.03 53.17
C GLY A 455 -36.47 17.45 52.13
N ARG A 456 -37.12 16.50 51.46
CA ARG A 456 -38.21 16.78 50.50
C ARG A 456 -39.61 16.52 51.06
N LEU A 457 -39.73 15.65 52.06
CA LEU A 457 -41.02 15.18 52.58
C LEU A 457 -41.49 15.92 53.82
N SER A 458 -40.60 16.54 54.60
CA SER A 458 -40.98 17.33 55.78
C SER A 458 -40.40 18.75 55.72
N PRO A 459 -41.23 19.80 55.83
CA PRO A 459 -40.77 21.19 55.90
C PRO A 459 -40.19 21.57 57.27
N THR A 460 -40.40 20.76 58.32
CA THR A 460 -39.93 20.99 59.69
C THR A 460 -39.20 19.76 60.23
N ALA A 461 -38.04 19.95 60.87
CA ALA A 461 -37.12 18.86 61.23
C ALA A 461 -37.72 17.77 62.15
N ASN A 462 -38.77 18.08 62.94
CA ASN A 462 -39.26 17.21 64.02
C ASN A 462 -40.70 16.69 63.82
N HIS A 463 -41.37 17.01 62.71
CA HIS A 463 -42.75 16.54 62.46
C HIS A 463 -42.75 15.10 61.94
N GLY A 464 -43.76 14.32 62.34
CA GLY A 464 -43.91 12.94 61.90
C GLY A 464 -44.04 12.81 60.37
N LEU A 465 -43.33 11.84 59.80
CA LEU A 465 -43.26 11.61 58.35
C LEU A 465 -44.02 10.35 57.97
N ILE A 466 -45.00 10.47 57.08
CA ILE A 466 -45.77 9.32 56.58
C ILE A 466 -45.52 9.20 55.07
N CYS A 467 -45.03 8.05 54.63
CA CYS A 467 -44.68 7.80 53.23
C CYS A 467 -45.16 6.42 52.77
N GLY A 468 -45.91 6.39 51.66
CA GLY A 468 -46.30 5.17 50.95
C GLY A 468 -45.33 4.82 49.84
N ILE A 469 -45.00 3.54 49.67
CA ILE A 469 -44.15 3.04 48.59
C ILE A 469 -44.93 2.04 47.76
N THR A 470 -45.01 2.26 46.45
CA THR A 470 -45.62 1.34 45.49
C THR A 470 -44.70 1.09 44.30
N SER A 471 -45.04 0.12 43.46
CA SER A 471 -44.30 -0.25 42.26
C SER A 471 -45.24 -0.57 41.10
N ALA A 472 -44.68 -0.72 39.88
CA ALA A 472 -45.48 -1.23 38.78
C ALA A 472 -45.85 -2.69 39.09
N ASN A 473 -44.86 -3.57 39.15
CA ASN A 473 -45.04 -5.01 39.27
C ASN A 473 -44.61 -5.56 40.65
N PRO A 474 -45.05 -6.79 41.02
CA PRO A 474 -44.45 -7.53 42.12
C PRO A 474 -42.95 -7.76 41.89
N GLY A 475 -42.17 -7.85 42.96
CA GLY A 475 -40.73 -8.20 42.88
C GLY A 475 -39.77 -7.05 42.53
N GLU A 476 -40.24 -5.81 42.37
CA GLU A 476 -39.38 -4.67 42.03
C GLU A 476 -38.48 -4.18 43.21
N GLY A 477 -38.61 -4.79 44.41
CA GLY A 477 -37.73 -4.52 45.56
C GLY A 477 -38.29 -3.60 46.65
N ARG A 478 -39.61 -3.41 46.72
CA ARG A 478 -40.28 -2.51 47.69
C ARG A 478 -39.97 -2.85 49.15
N SER A 479 -40.14 -4.11 49.53
CA SER A 479 -39.95 -4.55 50.92
C SER A 479 -38.50 -4.37 51.38
N THR A 480 -37.54 -4.63 50.48
CA THR A 480 -36.11 -4.36 50.69
C THR A 480 -35.83 -2.86 50.83
N TRP A 481 -36.51 -2.01 50.07
CA TRP A 481 -36.35 -0.56 50.16
C TRP A 481 -36.92 -0.01 51.48
N VAL A 482 -38.11 -0.49 51.88
CA VAL A 482 -38.76 -0.14 53.14
C VAL A 482 -37.88 -0.51 54.33
N SER A 483 -37.30 -1.72 54.33
CA SER A 483 -36.44 -2.18 55.43
C SER A 483 -35.15 -1.37 55.54
N LEU A 484 -34.49 -1.09 54.41
CA LEU A 484 -33.26 -0.29 54.37
C LEU A 484 -33.51 1.16 54.85
N LEU A 485 -34.62 1.78 54.42
CA LEU A 485 -34.98 3.11 54.88
C LEU A 485 -35.39 3.14 56.36
N ALA A 486 -36.10 2.12 56.83
CA ALA A 486 -36.47 2.03 58.24
C ALA A 486 -35.23 1.95 59.14
N GLN A 487 -34.24 1.16 58.74
CA GLN A 487 -32.95 1.09 59.43
C GLN A 487 -32.22 2.42 59.38
N ALA A 488 -32.14 3.08 58.22
CA ALA A 488 -31.50 4.38 58.08
C ALA A 488 -32.17 5.49 58.92
N ALA A 489 -33.51 5.51 58.97
CA ALA A 489 -34.28 6.47 59.75
C ALA A 489 -34.07 6.28 61.26
N SER A 490 -34.06 5.02 61.72
CA SER A 490 -33.74 4.65 63.11
C SER A 490 -32.37 5.15 63.54
N LEU A 491 -31.35 5.00 62.69
CA LEU A 491 -29.99 5.49 62.95
C LEU A 491 -29.90 7.02 63.05
N THR A 492 -30.85 7.75 62.46
CA THR A 492 -30.95 9.22 62.58
C THR A 492 -31.76 9.69 63.79
N GLY A 493 -32.19 8.78 64.67
CA GLY A 493 -32.89 9.10 65.92
C GLY A 493 -34.42 9.15 65.81
N PHE A 494 -34.99 8.79 64.66
CA PHE A 494 -36.45 8.66 64.51
C PHE A 494 -36.94 7.31 65.01
N ARG A 495 -38.14 7.28 65.58
CA ARG A 495 -38.87 6.03 65.80
C ARG A 495 -39.60 5.67 64.52
N VAL A 496 -39.50 4.42 64.07
CA VAL A 496 -40.03 4.00 62.77
C VAL A 496 -41.11 2.94 62.94
N LEU A 497 -42.23 3.17 62.27
CA LEU A 497 -43.33 2.23 62.11
C LEU A 497 -43.39 1.78 60.65
N THR A 498 -43.21 0.49 60.40
CA THR A 498 -43.37 -0.09 59.06
C THR A 498 -44.68 -0.86 58.99
N ILE A 499 -45.44 -0.67 57.91
CA ILE A 499 -46.75 -1.31 57.72
C ILE A 499 -46.73 -2.03 56.38
N ALA A 500 -46.87 -3.36 56.40
CA ALA A 500 -46.91 -4.16 55.18
C ALA A 500 -48.29 -4.73 54.92
N THR A 501 -48.77 -4.58 53.69
CA THR A 501 -50.10 -5.03 53.25
C THR A 501 -50.11 -6.43 52.63
N GLN A 502 -48.92 -7.02 52.43
CA GLN A 502 -48.70 -8.39 51.98
C GLN A 502 -47.59 -9.03 52.84
N PRO A 503 -47.61 -10.36 53.04
CA PRO A 503 -46.50 -11.05 53.71
C PRO A 503 -45.24 -10.92 52.86
N SER A 504 -44.17 -10.35 53.43
CA SER A 504 -42.87 -10.28 52.76
C SER A 504 -42.10 -11.59 52.99
N PRO A 505 -41.54 -12.24 51.96
CA PRO A 505 -40.79 -13.49 52.12
C PRO A 505 -39.50 -13.32 52.96
N THR A 506 -39.02 -12.08 53.13
CA THR A 506 -37.75 -11.76 53.80
C THR A 506 -37.76 -11.91 55.32
N HIS A 507 -38.93 -12.03 55.96
CA HIS A 507 -39.00 -12.20 57.42
C HIS A 507 -38.93 -13.66 57.88
N LEU A 508 -38.99 -14.62 56.95
CA LEU A 508 -38.85 -16.05 57.24
C LEU A 508 -37.38 -16.51 57.27
N GLU A 509 -36.48 -15.84 56.54
CA GLU A 509 -35.07 -16.26 56.44
C GLU A 509 -34.24 -15.87 57.68
N GLY A 510 -34.60 -14.79 58.38
CA GLY A 510 -33.87 -14.34 59.57
C GLY A 510 -34.07 -15.19 60.83
N GLU A 511 -35.10 -16.04 60.88
CA GLU A 511 -35.36 -16.96 62.01
C GLU A 511 -35.05 -18.42 61.66
N LEU A 512 -34.68 -18.73 60.40
CA LEU A 512 -34.34 -20.09 59.95
C LEU A 512 -32.82 -20.36 59.87
N GLU A 513 -31.96 -19.36 60.03
CA GLU A 513 -30.50 -19.58 60.02
C GLU A 513 -29.91 -20.13 61.35
N ASP A 514 -30.71 -20.24 62.42
CA ASP A 514 -30.24 -20.73 63.74
C ASP A 514 -30.88 -22.08 64.18
N ALA A 515 -31.55 -22.82 63.31
CA ALA A 515 -32.08 -24.16 63.63
C ALA A 515 -31.18 -25.27 63.05
N PRO A 516 -30.73 -26.27 63.85
CA PRO A 516 -29.87 -27.34 63.35
C PRO A 516 -30.64 -28.30 62.44
N ASP A 517 -29.96 -28.74 61.37
CA ASP A 517 -30.43 -29.63 60.30
C ASP A 517 -31.35 -30.77 60.78
N GLY A 518 -32.62 -30.70 60.38
CA GLY A 518 -33.63 -31.76 60.47
C GLY A 518 -34.51 -31.77 59.22
N PRO A 519 -35.13 -32.91 58.85
CA PRO A 519 -35.90 -33.00 57.63
C PRO A 519 -37.16 -32.11 57.70
N PRO A 520 -37.64 -31.59 56.56
CA PRO A 520 -38.76 -30.65 56.55
C PRO A 520 -40.04 -31.33 57.04
N PRO A 521 -40.87 -30.66 57.87
CA PRO A 521 -42.11 -31.24 58.37
C PRO A 521 -43.19 -31.28 57.28
N ASP A 522 -44.05 -32.30 57.36
CA ASP A 522 -44.98 -32.72 56.31
C ASP A 522 -46.26 -31.88 56.13
N ASP A 523 -46.46 -30.75 56.83
CA ASP A 523 -47.64 -29.89 56.62
C ASP A 523 -47.35 -28.40 56.92
N PRO A 524 -47.62 -27.46 55.99
CA PRO A 524 -47.32 -26.03 56.15
C PRO A 524 -48.28 -25.27 57.10
N GLU A 525 -49.32 -25.92 57.63
CA GLU A 525 -50.30 -25.27 58.52
C GLU A 525 -49.99 -25.40 60.03
N GLN A 526 -49.00 -26.19 60.43
CA GLN A 526 -48.65 -26.39 61.84
C GLN A 526 -47.48 -25.54 62.36
N LEU A 527 -46.88 -24.68 61.54
CA LEU A 527 -45.88 -23.69 61.97
C LEU A 527 -46.50 -22.45 62.66
N PHE A 528 -47.83 -22.34 62.71
CA PHE A 528 -48.55 -21.27 63.39
C PHE A 528 -49.08 -21.72 64.75
N GLY A 529 -48.19 -22.04 65.69
CA GLY A 529 -48.53 -22.35 67.08
C GLY A 529 -47.70 -21.54 68.07
N GLY A 530 -48.31 -20.62 68.82
CA GLY A 530 -47.69 -19.93 69.96
C GLY A 530 -48.11 -18.47 70.15
N ASP A 531 -49.23 -18.27 70.85
CA ASP A 531 -49.66 -17.12 71.66
C ASP A 531 -49.22 -15.68 71.29
N GLY A 532 -50.19 -14.89 70.79
CA GLY A 532 -50.23 -13.42 70.95
C GLY A 532 -50.29 -12.59 69.66
N SER A 533 -49.67 -13.03 68.56
CA SER A 533 -49.47 -12.19 67.36
C SER A 533 -50.71 -12.07 66.46
N LEU A 534 -51.46 -13.16 66.26
CA LEU A 534 -52.64 -13.14 65.38
C LEU A 534 -53.82 -12.33 65.96
N ALA A 535 -53.93 -12.28 67.30
CA ALA A 535 -54.94 -11.48 68.01
C ALA A 535 -54.61 -9.97 67.99
N LEU A 536 -53.35 -9.60 67.78
CA LEU A 536 -52.91 -8.22 67.59
C LEU A 536 -53.25 -7.72 66.17
N ALA A 537 -53.07 -8.52 65.12
CA ALA A 537 -53.26 -8.07 63.74
C ALA A 537 -54.66 -7.50 63.43
N THR A 538 -55.71 -7.99 64.09
CA THR A 538 -57.09 -7.50 63.93
C THR A 538 -57.46 -6.32 64.84
N ASN A 539 -56.68 -6.02 65.89
CA ASN A 539 -56.95 -4.99 66.90
C ASN A 539 -55.87 -3.89 67.03
N VAL A 540 -54.80 -3.96 66.23
CA VAL A 540 -53.69 -2.98 66.24
C VAL A 540 -54.13 -1.61 65.69
N LEU A 541 -54.94 -1.57 64.62
CA LEU A 541 -55.41 -0.31 64.04
C LEU A 541 -56.59 0.34 64.81
N SER A 542 -57.25 -0.40 65.71
CA SER A 542 -58.37 0.12 66.52
C SER A 542 -57.91 0.89 67.77
N SER A 543 -56.63 0.76 68.17
CA SER A 543 -56.06 1.38 69.37
C SER A 543 -54.69 2.06 69.12
N PRO A 544 -54.63 3.12 68.29
CA PRO A 544 -53.37 3.72 67.84
C PRO A 544 -52.51 4.32 68.97
N ALA A 545 -53.11 4.67 70.12
CA ALA A 545 -52.42 5.17 71.29
C ALA A 545 -51.49 4.12 71.94
N GLN A 546 -51.92 2.85 72.02
CA GLN A 546 -51.10 1.79 72.62
C GLN A 546 -49.82 1.49 71.83
N ILE A 547 -49.87 1.66 70.51
CA ILE A 547 -48.71 1.50 69.63
C ILE A 547 -47.75 2.67 69.79
N THR A 548 -48.29 3.88 69.98
CA THR A 548 -47.51 5.07 70.28
C THR A 548 -46.79 4.91 71.61
N ASP A 549 -47.49 4.45 72.66
CA ASP A 549 -46.89 4.20 73.98
C ASP A 549 -45.78 3.14 73.92
N ARG A 550 -45.97 2.08 73.10
CA ARG A 550 -44.94 1.06 72.86
C ARG A 550 -43.73 1.58 72.09
N LEU A 551 -43.88 2.58 71.22
CA LEU A 551 -42.78 3.19 70.47
C LEU A 551 -42.04 4.26 71.28
N MET A 552 -42.73 4.92 72.21
CA MET A 552 -42.22 6.05 72.99
C MET A 552 -41.71 5.65 74.39
N SER A 553 -41.88 4.38 74.79
CA SER A 553 -41.31 3.84 76.03
C SER A 553 -39.76 3.84 75.99
N PRO A 554 -39.06 4.08 77.11
CA PRO A 554 -37.59 4.15 77.12
C PRO A 554 -36.88 2.88 76.60
N ASP A 555 -37.46 1.71 76.85
CA ASP A 555 -36.94 0.39 76.43
C ASP A 555 -37.49 -0.11 75.09
N ALA A 556 -38.16 0.76 74.33
CA ALA A 556 -38.82 0.39 73.07
C ALA A 556 -37.82 0.12 71.93
N GLN A 557 -38.12 -0.90 71.12
CA GLN A 557 -37.42 -1.10 69.83
C GLN A 557 -37.62 0.12 68.92
N PRO A 558 -36.57 0.60 68.24
CA PRO A 558 -36.65 1.80 67.41
C PRO A 558 -37.42 1.59 66.10
N VAL A 559 -37.63 0.35 65.68
CA VAL A 559 -38.43 -0.02 64.49
C VAL A 559 -39.48 -1.05 64.91
N VAL A 560 -40.76 -0.77 64.63
CA VAL A 560 -41.86 -1.72 64.83
C VAL A 560 -42.47 -2.07 63.48
N HIS A 561 -42.70 -3.36 63.23
CA HIS A 561 -43.33 -3.85 62.02
C HIS A 561 -44.77 -4.31 62.29
N ILE A 562 -45.72 -3.78 61.53
CA ILE A 562 -47.12 -4.19 61.56
C ILE A 562 -47.44 -4.91 60.25
N PRO A 563 -47.57 -6.24 60.26
CA PRO A 563 -48.10 -6.98 59.12
C PRO A 563 -49.63 -6.88 59.11
N LEU A 564 -50.20 -6.55 57.94
CA LEU A 564 -51.65 -6.54 57.69
C LEU A 564 -52.03 -7.56 56.59
N PRO A 565 -51.69 -8.86 56.74
CA PRO A 565 -52.06 -9.87 55.75
C PRO A 565 -53.58 -10.05 55.71
N GLY A 566 -54.17 -10.04 54.52
CA GLY A 566 -55.62 -10.28 54.36
C GLY A 566 -56.54 -9.15 54.84
N TRP A 567 -56.02 -7.93 55.04
CA TRP A 567 -56.84 -6.79 55.42
C TRP A 567 -57.76 -6.31 54.29
N VAL A 568 -59.05 -6.62 54.40
CA VAL A 568 -60.09 -6.16 53.45
C VAL A 568 -60.45 -4.68 53.67
N TRP A 569 -60.34 -3.85 52.64
CA TRP A 569 -60.58 -2.40 52.71
C TRP A 569 -62.07 -2.01 52.62
N ASN A 570 -62.87 -2.40 53.61
CA ASN A 570 -64.27 -1.96 53.75
C ASN A 570 -64.38 -0.54 54.37
N LEU A 571 -65.59 0.04 54.40
CA LEU A 571 -65.81 1.42 54.87
C LEU A 571 -65.33 1.64 56.32
N GLU A 572 -65.59 0.69 57.20
CA GLU A 572 -65.24 0.76 58.62
C GLU A 572 -63.72 0.70 58.84
N ARG A 573 -63.05 -0.24 58.18
CA ARG A 573 -61.58 -0.38 58.23
C ARG A 573 -60.84 0.80 57.60
N ARG A 574 -61.41 1.42 56.56
CA ARG A 574 -60.88 2.68 56.00
C ARG A 574 -61.00 3.84 56.99
N LYS A 575 -62.10 3.88 57.76
CA LYS A 575 -62.27 4.88 58.83
C LYS A 575 -61.23 4.64 59.93
N GLN A 576 -61.06 3.41 60.40
CA GLN A 576 -60.02 3.03 61.37
C GLN A 576 -58.62 3.40 60.90
N TRP A 577 -58.27 3.09 59.65
CA TRP A 577 -56.98 3.46 59.06
C TRP A 577 -56.75 4.98 59.04
N ARG A 578 -57.75 5.76 58.64
CA ARG A 578 -57.65 7.22 58.63
C ARG A 578 -57.53 7.79 60.04
N ASP A 579 -58.29 7.25 60.98
CA ASP A 579 -58.27 7.69 62.37
C ASP A 579 -56.90 7.37 63.00
N ALA A 580 -56.33 6.18 62.74
CA ALA A 580 -54.99 5.79 63.17
C ALA A 580 -53.89 6.67 62.56
N LEU A 581 -53.90 6.91 61.23
CA LEU A 581 -52.96 7.82 60.58
C LEU A 581 -53.06 9.25 61.13
N SER A 582 -54.28 9.73 61.43
CA SER A 582 -54.49 11.06 62.01
C SER A 582 -53.94 11.19 63.43
N HIS A 583 -53.95 10.09 64.18
CA HIS A 583 -53.38 10.02 65.53
C HIS A 583 -51.85 10.02 65.47
N TRP A 584 -51.25 9.12 64.69
CA TRP A 584 -49.79 9.01 64.59
C TRP A 584 -49.12 10.22 63.96
N ARG A 585 -49.83 10.96 63.09
CA ARG A 585 -49.33 12.22 62.53
C ARG A 585 -49.05 13.30 63.59
N LYS A 586 -49.68 13.22 64.76
CA LYS A 586 -49.49 14.18 65.86
C LYS A 586 -48.28 13.85 66.73
N VAL A 587 -47.64 12.69 66.52
CA VAL A 587 -46.50 12.24 67.31
C VAL A 587 -45.22 12.78 66.66
N ASP A 588 -44.44 13.54 67.42
CA ASP A 588 -43.16 14.07 66.97
C ASP A 588 -42.12 12.95 66.86
N ASN A 589 -41.17 13.10 65.94
CA ASN A 589 -40.09 12.14 65.69
C ASN A 589 -40.54 10.71 65.29
N LEU A 590 -41.78 10.54 64.81
CA LEU A 590 -42.30 9.27 64.30
C LEU A 590 -42.30 9.22 62.77
N VAL A 591 -41.71 8.17 62.19
CA VAL A 591 -41.69 7.89 60.75
C VAL A 591 -42.55 6.67 60.46
N ILE A 592 -43.47 6.78 59.50
CA ILE A 592 -44.35 5.69 59.08
C ILE A 592 -44.08 5.36 57.61
N LEU A 593 -43.59 4.16 57.36
CA LEU A 593 -43.35 3.63 56.01
C LEU A 593 -44.39 2.57 55.69
N VAL A 594 -45.23 2.84 54.70
CA VAL A 594 -46.31 1.95 54.28
C VAL A 594 -45.93 1.26 52.97
N GLU A 595 -45.87 -0.06 52.97
CA GLU A 595 -45.70 -0.86 51.77
C GLU A 595 -47.06 -1.16 51.13
N LEU A 596 -47.32 -0.52 49.99
CA LEU A 596 -48.55 -0.71 49.23
C LEU A 596 -48.41 -1.91 48.28
N PRO A 597 -49.51 -2.56 47.89
CA PRO A 597 -49.47 -3.55 46.81
C PRO A 597 -49.13 -2.86 45.46
N PRO A 598 -48.78 -3.64 44.41
CA PRO A 598 -48.40 -3.06 43.13
C PRO A 598 -49.55 -2.24 42.58
N ALA A 599 -49.27 -1.16 41.85
CA ALA A 599 -50.30 -0.22 41.42
C ALA A 599 -51.38 -0.81 40.48
N GLY A 600 -51.17 -2.04 39.97
CA GLY A 600 -52.20 -2.79 39.24
C GLY A 600 -53.28 -3.43 40.13
N VAL A 601 -53.09 -3.45 41.45
CA VAL A 601 -54.03 -4.00 42.43
C VAL A 601 -54.90 -2.86 42.96
N THR A 602 -56.23 -3.03 42.92
CA THR A 602 -57.21 -1.98 43.26
C THR A 602 -57.00 -1.42 44.67
N GLU A 603 -56.58 -2.27 45.60
CA GLU A 603 -56.25 -1.92 46.98
C GLU A 603 -55.14 -0.88 47.08
N ALA A 604 -54.18 -0.84 46.14
CA ALA A 604 -53.09 0.13 46.12
C ALA A 604 -53.62 1.57 45.96
N VAL A 605 -54.65 1.74 45.15
CA VAL A 605 -55.28 3.04 44.90
C VAL A 605 -56.00 3.50 46.15
N LEU A 606 -56.84 2.64 46.75
CA LEU A 606 -57.62 2.95 47.96
C LEU A 606 -56.74 3.30 49.16
N LEU A 607 -55.58 2.64 49.26
CA LEU A 607 -54.56 2.91 50.26
C LEU A 607 -53.81 4.23 50.00
N GLY A 608 -53.40 4.45 48.76
CA GLY A 608 -52.61 5.60 48.34
C GLY A 608 -53.32 6.94 48.52
N CYS A 609 -54.64 7.00 48.29
CA CYS A 609 -55.41 8.25 48.35
C CYS A 609 -55.35 8.98 49.71
N ASN A 610 -55.12 8.25 50.80
CA ASN A 610 -55.11 8.79 52.16
C ASN A 610 -53.70 9.07 52.70
N LEU A 611 -52.66 8.78 51.91
CA LEU A 611 -51.29 8.99 52.32
C LEU A 611 -50.81 10.39 51.88
N PRO A 612 -50.14 11.14 52.77
CA PRO A 612 -49.71 12.50 52.46
C PRO A 612 -48.56 12.52 51.45
N ASN A 613 -47.75 11.47 51.38
CA ASN A 613 -46.62 11.35 50.46
C ASN A 613 -46.54 9.93 49.90
N MET A 614 -46.31 9.82 48.59
CA MET A 614 -46.19 8.53 47.91
C MET A 614 -45.00 8.51 46.95
N VAL A 615 -44.21 7.44 47.00
CA VAL A 615 -43.01 7.23 46.18
C VAL A 615 -43.23 6.06 45.23
N TRP A 616 -42.86 6.28 43.97
CA TRP A 616 -42.90 5.27 42.92
C TRP A 616 -41.56 4.54 42.81
N LEU A 617 -41.56 3.23 43.01
CA LEU A 617 -40.39 2.39 42.82
C LEU A 617 -40.49 1.65 41.49
N THR A 618 -39.40 1.62 40.72
CA THR A 618 -39.32 0.85 39.48
C THR A 618 -37.97 0.17 39.38
N ASP A 619 -37.99 -1.09 38.95
CA ASP A 619 -36.78 -1.86 38.73
C ASP A 619 -36.35 -1.82 37.25
N SER A 620 -35.05 -1.74 37.01
CA SER A 620 -34.50 -1.58 35.67
C SER A 620 -34.72 -2.84 34.84
N CYS A 621 -35.07 -2.65 33.57
CA CYS A 621 -35.41 -3.72 32.63
C CYS A 621 -36.64 -4.58 33.02
N SER A 622 -37.38 -4.28 34.10
CA SER A 622 -38.58 -5.05 34.48
C SER A 622 -39.88 -4.36 34.02
N SER A 623 -40.02 -3.05 34.24
CA SER A 623 -41.25 -2.32 33.94
C SER A 623 -41.25 -1.77 32.50
N ARG A 624 -42.33 -2.01 31.74
CA ARG A 624 -42.55 -1.39 30.42
C ARG A 624 -43.05 0.05 30.57
N ALA A 625 -42.65 0.90 29.62
CA ALA A 625 -43.03 2.31 29.63
C ALA A 625 -44.54 2.55 29.51
N SER A 626 -45.25 1.74 28.70
CA SER A 626 -46.71 1.80 28.54
C SER A 626 -47.43 1.49 29.85
N ASP A 627 -47.06 0.37 30.47
CA ASP A 627 -47.73 -0.18 31.64
C ASP A 627 -47.51 0.72 32.87
N THR A 628 -46.30 1.28 32.97
CA THR A 628 -45.95 2.25 34.01
C THR A 628 -46.76 3.54 33.88
N ARG A 629 -46.93 4.06 32.65
CA ARG A 629 -47.72 5.27 32.41
C ARG A 629 -49.19 5.04 32.77
N ALA A 630 -49.79 3.95 32.31
CA ALA A 630 -51.18 3.62 32.60
C ALA A 630 -51.45 3.50 34.11
N ARG A 631 -50.57 2.81 34.85
CA ARG A 631 -50.71 2.65 36.32
C ARG A 631 -50.53 3.96 37.09
N LEU A 632 -49.61 4.83 36.64
CA LEU A 632 -49.43 6.15 37.24
C LEU A 632 -50.60 7.09 36.95
N GLU A 633 -51.22 6.99 35.77
CA GLU A 633 -52.44 7.72 35.45
C GLU A 633 -53.59 7.33 36.39
N THR A 634 -53.80 6.03 36.63
CA THR A 634 -54.79 5.56 37.63
C THR A 634 -54.57 6.17 39.03
N LEU A 635 -53.32 6.26 39.49
CA LEU A 635 -52.99 6.86 40.79
C LEU A 635 -53.18 8.39 40.82
N ARG A 636 -52.90 9.06 39.71
CA ARG A 636 -53.13 10.51 39.55
C ARG A 636 -54.62 10.85 39.53
N ASP A 637 -55.41 10.06 38.82
CA ASP A 637 -56.87 10.22 38.77
C ASP A 637 -57.51 10.01 40.13
N ALA A 638 -56.94 9.10 40.94
CA ALA A 638 -57.31 8.88 42.33
C ALA A 638 -56.79 9.95 43.30
N ARG A 639 -56.12 11.00 42.81
CA ARG A 639 -55.53 12.11 43.59
C ARG A 639 -54.49 11.69 44.63
N CYS A 640 -53.74 10.61 44.40
CA CYS A 640 -52.61 10.25 45.25
C CYS A 640 -51.47 11.27 45.11
N ASN A 641 -50.85 11.68 46.22
CA ASN A 641 -49.74 12.65 46.20
C ASN A 641 -48.39 11.97 45.89
N LEU A 642 -48.08 11.83 44.60
CA LEU A 642 -46.82 11.25 44.11
C LEU A 642 -45.67 12.26 44.18
N VAL A 643 -44.74 12.06 45.11
CA VAL A 643 -43.61 12.96 45.37
C VAL A 643 -42.45 12.74 44.41
N GLY A 644 -42.18 11.50 44.03
CA GLY A 644 -41.05 11.18 43.18
C GLY A 644 -40.89 9.71 42.87
N ALA A 645 -39.91 9.39 42.01
CA ALA A 645 -39.61 8.03 41.58
C ALA A 645 -38.22 7.56 42.02
N VAL A 646 -38.05 6.25 42.19
CA VAL A 646 -36.78 5.61 42.56
C VAL A 646 -36.49 4.50 41.58
N LEU A 647 -35.28 4.49 41.03
CA LEU A 647 -34.79 3.43 40.16
C LEU A 647 -33.99 2.42 40.98
N ASN A 648 -34.44 1.17 40.96
CA ASN A 648 -33.67 0.02 41.41
C ASN A 648 -32.85 -0.52 40.22
N HIS A 649 -31.56 -0.82 40.42
CA HIS A 649 -30.63 -1.26 39.38
C HIS A 649 -30.36 -0.25 38.24
N GLU A 650 -29.72 0.89 38.50
CA GLU A 650 -29.30 1.78 37.40
C GLU A 650 -28.30 1.08 36.46
N THR A 651 -28.70 0.88 35.19
CA THR A 651 -27.82 0.38 34.13
C THR A 651 -27.09 1.55 33.47
N ALA A 652 -25.85 1.34 33.04
CA ALA A 652 -25.04 2.38 32.40
C ALA A 652 -25.79 3.06 31.23
N PRO A 653 -25.61 4.37 31.02
CA PRO A 653 -26.38 5.13 30.04
C PRO A 653 -26.21 4.54 28.63
N THR A 654 -27.32 4.09 28.03
CA THR A 654 -27.34 3.50 26.70
C THR A 654 -27.39 4.55 25.58
N VAL A 655 -26.80 4.20 24.43
CA VAL A 655 -26.49 5.03 23.24
C VAL A 655 -27.74 5.52 22.47
N ARG A 656 -28.92 5.46 23.08
CA ARG A 656 -30.24 5.62 22.45
C ARG A 656 -30.46 7.01 21.81
N ARG A 657 -29.74 8.05 22.25
CA ARG A 657 -30.06 9.45 21.90
C ARG A 657 -29.29 10.04 20.71
N ARG A 658 -28.27 9.35 20.16
CA ARG A 658 -27.42 9.92 19.08
C ARG A 658 -27.11 8.98 17.91
N LEU A 659 -27.53 7.71 17.97
CA LEU A 659 -27.19 6.72 16.95
C LEU A 659 -27.94 6.92 15.62
N SER A 660 -29.05 7.65 15.57
CA SER A 660 -29.74 7.95 14.30
C SER A 660 -28.84 8.71 13.31
N ARG A 661 -27.92 9.55 13.83
CA ARG A 661 -26.91 10.26 13.02
C ARG A 661 -25.82 9.35 12.47
N TRP A 662 -25.60 8.20 13.11
CA TRP A 662 -24.63 7.20 12.66
C TRP A 662 -25.21 6.29 11.58
N ILE A 663 -26.53 6.02 11.60
CA ILE A 663 -27.20 5.23 10.55
C ILE A 663 -27.05 5.93 9.19
N GLU A 664 -27.14 7.26 9.15
CA GLU A 664 -26.89 8.06 7.94
C GLU A 664 -25.44 7.95 7.47
N CYS A 665 -24.47 8.00 8.39
CA CYS A 665 -23.03 7.89 8.06
C CYS A 665 -22.63 6.48 7.62
N VAL A 666 -23.20 5.44 8.23
CA VAL A 666 -22.92 4.03 7.90
C VAL A 666 -23.58 3.66 6.56
N ALA A 667 -24.78 4.16 6.28
CA ALA A 667 -25.38 4.04 4.95
C ALA A 667 -24.52 4.73 3.88
N PHE A 668 -23.98 5.91 4.18
CA PHE A 668 -23.08 6.62 3.27
C PHE A 668 -21.76 5.87 3.03
N LEU A 669 -21.15 5.29 4.08
CA LEU A 669 -19.94 4.46 3.97
C LEU A 669 -20.19 3.14 3.23
N ALA A 670 -21.36 2.51 3.42
CA ALA A 670 -21.75 1.32 2.68
C ALA A 670 -21.97 1.63 1.19
N CYS A 671 -22.56 2.77 0.84
CA CYS A 671 -22.68 3.25 -0.53
C CYS A 671 -21.30 3.53 -1.16
N LEU A 672 -20.37 4.15 -0.43
CA LEU A 672 -18.99 4.36 -0.89
C LEU A 672 -18.23 3.03 -1.08
N GLY A 673 -18.44 2.06 -0.19
CA GLY A 673 -17.87 0.71 -0.30
C GLY A 673 -18.36 -0.03 -1.54
N LEU A 674 -19.66 0.01 -1.82
CA LEU A 674 -20.26 -0.57 -3.03
C LEU A 674 -19.75 0.14 -4.31
N SER A 675 -19.60 1.47 -4.30
CA SER A 675 -19.03 2.20 -5.43
C SER A 675 -17.54 1.89 -5.67
N SER A 676 -16.75 1.68 -4.61
CA SER A 676 -15.34 1.31 -4.73
C SER A 676 -15.14 -0.12 -5.27
N ALA A 677 -16.01 -1.06 -4.90
CA ALA A 677 -15.99 -2.42 -5.42
C ALA A 677 -16.38 -2.48 -6.92
N ILE A 678 -17.31 -1.63 -7.35
CA ILE A 678 -17.70 -1.50 -8.77
C ILE A 678 -16.57 -0.82 -9.58
N ALA A 679 -15.87 0.15 -9.01
CA ALA A 679 -14.71 0.79 -9.64
C ALA A 679 -13.50 -0.15 -9.74
N ALA A 680 -13.27 -1.02 -8.75
CA ALA A 680 -12.21 -2.04 -8.77
C ALA A 680 -12.46 -3.13 -9.85
N GLN A 681 -13.72 -3.40 -10.19
CA GLN A 681 -14.09 -4.33 -11.26
C GLN A 681 -13.84 -3.74 -12.66
N GLN A 682 -13.91 -2.40 -12.84
CA GLN A 682 -13.68 -1.76 -14.14
C GLN A 682 -12.18 -1.65 -14.49
N ASN A 683 -11.28 -1.50 -13.52
CA ASN A 683 -9.85 -1.36 -13.77
C ASN A 683 -9.10 -2.70 -14.03
N THR A 684 -9.75 -3.85 -13.86
CA THR A 684 -9.12 -5.16 -14.17
C THR A 684 -9.40 -5.66 -15.60
N ASN A 685 -10.26 -4.98 -16.35
CA ASN A 685 -10.51 -5.28 -17.76
C ASN A 685 -9.51 -4.61 -18.72
N ALA A 686 -8.62 -3.75 -18.23
CA ALA A 686 -7.62 -3.03 -19.03
C ALA A 686 -6.37 -3.87 -19.41
N ALA A 687 -6.29 -5.14 -19.00
CA ALA A 687 -5.18 -6.05 -19.33
C ALA A 687 -5.66 -7.50 -19.64
N GLY A 688 -6.84 -7.64 -20.25
CA GLY A 688 -7.49 -8.94 -20.42
C GLY A 688 -7.10 -9.67 -21.70
N PHE A 689 -6.40 -10.81 -21.57
CA PHE A 689 -6.31 -11.86 -22.60
C PHE A 689 -7.72 -12.31 -23.02
N ALA A 690 -7.97 -12.47 -24.33
CA ALA A 690 -9.22 -13.07 -24.82
C ALA A 690 -9.20 -14.60 -24.64
N GLU A 691 -10.33 -15.18 -24.25
CA GLU A 691 -10.45 -16.60 -23.88
C GLU A 691 -10.85 -17.48 -25.07
N LEU A 692 -10.28 -18.70 -25.16
CA LEU A 692 -10.63 -19.70 -26.17
C LEU A 692 -11.86 -20.56 -25.73
N PRO A 693 -12.70 -21.05 -26.66
CA PRO A 693 -13.86 -21.90 -26.36
C PRO A 693 -13.47 -23.28 -25.81
N PRO A 694 -14.33 -24.01 -25.06
CA PRO A 694 -13.93 -25.23 -24.37
C PRO A 694 -13.93 -26.47 -25.29
N GLY A 695 -12.95 -27.37 -25.09
CA GLY A 695 -12.91 -28.72 -25.65
C GLY A 695 -11.94 -28.89 -26.84
N PHE A 696 -10.66 -29.11 -26.54
CA PHE A 696 -9.62 -29.36 -27.54
C PHE A 696 -9.03 -30.77 -27.37
N LEU A 697 -8.95 -31.53 -28.46
CA LEU A 697 -8.26 -32.83 -28.53
C LEU A 697 -7.08 -32.71 -29.51
N TYR A 698 -5.88 -33.09 -29.07
CA TYR A 698 -4.69 -33.20 -29.93
C TYR A 698 -4.58 -34.57 -30.58
N PRO A 699 -4.10 -34.68 -31.82
CA PRO A 699 -3.44 -35.89 -32.29
C PRO A 699 -2.00 -35.95 -31.74
N SER A 700 -1.69 -37.00 -30.98
CA SER A 700 -0.31 -37.27 -30.50
C SER A 700 0.65 -37.51 -31.68
N PRO A 701 1.89 -36.99 -31.66
CA PRO A 701 2.91 -37.38 -32.62
C PRO A 701 3.44 -38.79 -32.32
N PRO A 702 3.78 -39.62 -33.34
CA PRO A 702 4.46 -40.89 -33.11
C PRO A 702 5.87 -40.63 -32.56
N ILE A 703 6.18 -41.26 -31.42
CA ILE A 703 7.53 -41.30 -30.85
C ILE A 703 8.39 -42.20 -31.74
N ASN A 704 9.34 -41.63 -32.47
CA ASN A 704 10.48 -42.37 -33.02
C ASN A 704 11.78 -41.78 -32.46
N PRO A 705 12.60 -42.54 -31.72
CA PRO A 705 13.96 -42.13 -31.38
C PRO A 705 14.87 -42.18 -32.63
N PRO A 706 15.99 -41.43 -32.65
CA PRO A 706 16.82 -41.28 -33.84
C PRO A 706 17.44 -42.62 -34.31
N ALA A 707 17.33 -42.86 -35.61
CA ALA A 707 17.80 -44.06 -36.29
C ALA A 707 19.33 -44.21 -36.20
N LYS A 708 19.77 -45.35 -35.65
CA LYS A 708 21.08 -45.97 -35.94
C LYS A 708 20.96 -46.86 -37.17
N ILE A 709 22.03 -46.89 -37.94
CA ILE A 709 22.21 -47.57 -39.23
C ILE A 709 22.06 -49.11 -39.12
N LYS A 710 21.18 -49.68 -39.99
CA LYS A 710 21.08 -51.02 -40.67
C LYS A 710 21.65 -52.30 -40.00
N PRO A 711 21.06 -53.52 -40.20
CA PRO A 711 20.65 -54.04 -41.52
C PRO A 711 19.36 -54.91 -41.61
N VAL A 712 18.92 -55.05 -42.87
CA VAL A 712 18.28 -56.18 -43.58
C VAL A 712 17.56 -57.26 -42.74
N VAL A 713 16.27 -57.50 -43.05
CA VAL A 713 15.68 -58.75 -43.58
C VAL A 713 14.14 -58.60 -43.64
N SER A 714 13.59 -59.21 -44.68
CA SER A 714 12.19 -59.51 -45.04
C SER A 714 11.24 -59.81 -43.86
N SER A 715 9.91 -59.76 -43.95
CA SER A 715 8.95 -60.14 -45.01
C SER A 715 7.54 -59.86 -44.49
N SER A 716 6.57 -59.79 -45.43
CA SER A 716 5.17 -60.24 -45.30
C SER A 716 4.27 -59.52 -44.27
N SER A 717 3.03 -59.15 -44.56
CA SER A 717 2.16 -59.43 -45.70
C SER A 717 0.87 -58.64 -45.52
N SER A 718 0.27 -58.29 -46.67
CA SER A 718 -1.17 -58.38 -46.97
C SER A 718 -2.14 -57.65 -46.05
N SER A 719 -2.81 -56.61 -46.59
CA SER A 719 -4.16 -56.71 -47.17
C SER A 719 -5.18 -56.32 -46.10
N SER A 720 -6.23 -55.56 -46.36
CA SER A 720 -6.87 -55.14 -47.60
C SER A 720 -7.96 -54.15 -47.20
N SER A 721 -8.47 -53.47 -48.22
CA SER A 721 -9.91 -53.17 -48.40
C SER A 721 -10.56 -52.24 -47.37
N SER A 722 -11.38 -51.28 -47.73
CA SER A 722 -11.95 -50.84 -49.00
C SER A 722 -12.89 -49.72 -48.58
N SER A 723 -13.10 -48.67 -49.35
CA SER A 723 -14.27 -48.53 -50.24
C SER A 723 -14.67 -47.06 -50.05
N SER A 724 -14.53 -46.22 -51.08
CA SER A 724 -15.57 -45.95 -52.10
C SER A 724 -16.75 -45.21 -51.46
N LYS A 725 -17.21 -44.04 -51.90
CA LYS A 725 -17.58 -43.53 -53.24
C LYS A 725 -17.80 -42.01 -53.06
N SER A 726 -17.27 -41.13 -53.90
CA SER A 726 -17.70 -40.75 -55.27
C SER A 726 -18.99 -39.93 -55.36
N VAL A 727 -18.99 -39.03 -56.36
CA VAL A 727 -20.09 -38.26 -56.97
C VAL A 727 -20.25 -36.86 -56.36
N ALA A 728 -19.65 -35.81 -56.93
CA ALA A 728 -19.88 -35.12 -58.22
C ALA A 728 -20.91 -33.99 -58.13
N SER A 729 -20.49 -32.81 -58.60
CA SER A 729 -21.08 -32.10 -59.75
C SER A 729 -21.17 -30.59 -59.53
N SER A 730 -20.29 -29.88 -60.23
CA SER A 730 -20.57 -28.83 -61.22
C SER A 730 -21.74 -27.87 -60.98
N ALA A 731 -21.44 -26.56 -60.96
CA ALA A 731 -21.96 -25.61 -61.95
C ALA A 731 -21.26 -24.24 -61.86
N GLN A 732 -20.89 -23.72 -63.04
CA GLN A 732 -20.42 -22.37 -63.34
C GLN A 732 -21.51 -21.31 -63.07
N ILE A 733 -21.12 -20.04 -62.99
CA ILE A 733 -21.62 -18.90 -63.81
C ILE A 733 -20.89 -17.60 -63.36
N SER A 734 -20.40 -16.83 -64.33
CA SER A 734 -20.06 -15.38 -64.28
C SER A 734 -21.03 -14.65 -65.26
N PRO A 735 -21.02 -13.32 -65.50
CA PRO A 735 -20.35 -12.16 -64.88
C PRO A 735 -21.32 -10.95 -64.67
N GLY A 736 -20.83 -9.75 -64.28
CA GLY A 736 -21.59 -8.50 -64.45
C GLY A 736 -20.89 -7.22 -63.95
N GLN A 737 -20.62 -6.29 -64.88
CA GLN A 737 -20.20 -4.89 -64.65
C GLN A 737 -21.42 -3.95 -64.55
N ALA A 738 -21.27 -2.76 -63.91
CA ALA A 738 -21.73 -1.45 -64.42
C ALA A 738 -21.40 -0.27 -63.47
N GLN A 739 -21.15 0.90 -64.09
CA GLN A 739 -20.95 2.28 -63.58
C GLN A 739 -22.22 2.83 -62.86
N GLU A 740 -22.33 3.99 -62.18
CA GLU A 740 -21.92 5.37 -62.51
C GLU A 740 -22.25 6.36 -61.35
N GLN A 741 -21.64 7.56 -61.43
CA GLN A 741 -22.14 8.90 -61.01
C GLN A 741 -21.99 9.47 -59.57
N GLN A 742 -21.38 10.67 -59.58
CA GLN A 742 -21.19 11.72 -58.55
C GLN A 742 -22.40 12.71 -58.56
N PRO A 743 -22.57 13.70 -57.62
CA PRO A 743 -21.68 14.89 -57.60
C PRO A 743 -21.59 15.79 -56.32
N LEU A 744 -20.57 16.67 -56.36
CA LEU A 744 -20.45 18.08 -55.90
C LEU A 744 -20.21 18.50 -54.41
N ALA A 745 -19.15 19.31 -54.25
CA ALA A 745 -18.72 20.11 -53.09
C ALA A 745 -19.30 21.57 -53.15
N PRO A 746 -18.95 22.55 -52.26
CA PRO A 746 -17.62 23.20 -52.34
C PRO A 746 -17.03 23.94 -51.08
N THR A 747 -15.72 24.25 -51.19
CA THR A 747 -14.90 25.42 -50.71
C THR A 747 -14.70 25.75 -49.22
N GLY A 748 -13.52 26.17 -48.72
CA GLY A 748 -12.21 26.54 -49.31
C GLY A 748 -11.08 26.49 -48.22
N ALA A 749 -9.81 26.13 -48.52
CA ALA A 749 -8.69 26.87 -49.17
C ALA A 749 -8.11 28.00 -48.29
N ALA A 750 -6.80 28.26 -48.11
CA ALA A 750 -5.49 27.79 -48.64
C ALA A 750 -4.40 28.27 -47.63
N ASP A 751 -3.27 27.62 -47.35
CA ASP A 751 -2.05 27.28 -48.11
C ASP A 751 -1.03 28.43 -48.35
N SER A 752 0.22 28.00 -48.47
CA SER A 752 1.52 28.65 -48.30
C SER A 752 2.23 28.97 -49.63
N SER A 753 3.19 29.92 -49.63
CA SER A 753 4.53 29.88 -50.29
C SER A 753 5.12 31.20 -50.88
N ARG A 754 6.26 31.66 -50.29
CA ARG A 754 7.60 32.08 -50.84
C ARG A 754 7.81 33.33 -51.78
N PRO A 755 9.09 33.77 -52.10
CA PRO A 755 9.81 35.00 -51.65
C PRO A 755 10.14 36.02 -52.79
N PRO A 756 11.03 37.06 -52.61
CA PRO A 756 12.48 36.91 -52.89
C PRO A 756 13.45 37.82 -52.07
N SER A 757 14.74 37.69 -52.41
CA SER A 757 16.01 38.27 -51.92
C SER A 757 16.27 39.75 -52.21
N ASP A 758 17.18 40.40 -51.46
CA ASP A 758 18.29 41.20 -52.02
C ASP A 758 19.44 41.45 -51.03
N SER A 759 20.62 41.67 -51.63
CA SER A 759 22.01 41.57 -51.15
C SER A 759 22.62 42.84 -50.52
N ALA A 760 23.65 42.68 -49.67
CA ALA A 760 25.07 43.08 -49.95
C ALA A 760 25.87 43.57 -48.72
N ALA A 761 27.11 43.04 -48.62
CA ALA A 761 28.36 43.63 -48.05
C ALA A 761 28.39 44.00 -46.54
N SER A 762 29.48 43.86 -45.78
CA SER A 762 30.90 43.57 -45.99
C SER A 762 31.53 43.12 -44.67
N ALA A 763 32.60 42.34 -44.74
CA ALA A 763 33.47 41.98 -43.62
C ALA A 763 34.30 43.18 -43.13
N ASP A 764 34.60 43.25 -41.83
CA ASP A 764 35.93 43.65 -41.38
C ASP A 764 36.28 43.09 -39.99
N GLU A 765 37.57 42.89 -39.82
CA GLU A 765 38.25 42.01 -38.87
C GLU A 765 38.76 42.79 -37.63
N ALA A 766 39.09 42.03 -36.58
CA ALA A 766 40.13 42.31 -35.57
C ALA A 766 39.80 43.02 -34.23
N VAL A 767 39.96 42.22 -33.16
CA VAL A 767 40.78 42.47 -31.95
C VAL A 767 40.30 43.51 -30.94
N ARG A 768 39.78 43.05 -29.78
CA ARG A 768 40.33 43.32 -28.42
C ARG A 768 39.56 42.56 -27.33
N THR A 769 40.34 42.03 -26.39
CA THR A 769 39.96 41.36 -25.13
C THR A 769 39.22 42.28 -24.15
N PRO A 770 38.57 41.71 -23.12
CA PRO A 770 37.53 42.37 -22.33
C PRO A 770 38.11 43.14 -21.15
N ASP A 771 37.53 44.30 -20.83
CA ASP A 771 37.63 44.84 -19.48
C ASP A 771 36.29 45.46 -19.04
N ARG A 772 35.91 45.07 -17.82
CA ARG A 772 34.92 45.64 -16.90
C ARG A 772 33.53 46.07 -17.42
N ALA A 773 32.56 45.21 -17.05
CA ALA A 773 31.44 45.53 -16.17
C ALA A 773 30.96 46.99 -16.14
N ASP A 774 29.75 47.23 -16.66
CA ASP A 774 28.62 47.58 -15.80
C ASP A 774 27.28 47.40 -16.56
N GLU A 775 26.25 47.00 -15.80
CA GLU A 775 24.82 47.01 -16.13
C GLU A 775 24.30 46.15 -17.29
N ALA A 776 24.41 44.83 -17.13
CA ALA A 776 23.43 43.93 -17.72
C ALA A 776 22.09 44.05 -16.96
N VAL A 777 21.09 44.60 -17.65
CA VAL A 777 19.66 44.58 -17.38
C VAL A 777 19.23 43.33 -16.60
N ARG A 778 18.94 43.50 -15.30
CA ARG A 778 18.29 42.48 -14.47
C ARG A 778 16.80 42.43 -14.82
N THR A 779 16.45 41.67 -15.84
CA THR A 779 15.09 41.14 -15.96
C THR A 779 14.84 40.27 -14.71
N PRO A 780 13.79 40.48 -13.90
CA PRO A 780 13.51 39.61 -12.77
C PRO A 780 13.13 38.23 -13.31
N GLY A 781 14.12 37.33 -13.38
CA GLY A 781 13.95 35.95 -13.80
C GLY A 781 12.93 35.26 -12.91
N ARG A 782 12.04 34.47 -13.52
CA ARG A 782 11.13 33.56 -12.80
C ARG A 782 11.96 32.72 -11.84
N ARG A 783 11.85 33.00 -10.53
CA ARG A 783 12.47 32.19 -9.49
C ARG A 783 11.71 30.87 -9.40
N TYR A 784 12.28 29.82 -9.95
CA TYR A 784 11.78 28.46 -9.75
C TYR A 784 12.05 28.07 -8.29
N PHE A 785 11.05 27.51 -7.59
CA PHE A 785 11.19 27.05 -6.21
C PHE A 785 12.25 25.95 -6.02
N SER A 786 12.61 25.27 -7.11
CA SER A 786 13.46 24.07 -7.13
C SER A 786 14.83 24.24 -7.75
N VAL A 787 15.19 25.45 -8.20
CA VAL A 787 16.50 25.71 -8.78
C VAL A 787 17.24 26.65 -7.84
N VAL A 788 18.17 26.08 -7.07
CA VAL A 788 19.19 26.88 -6.38
C VAL A 788 19.87 27.70 -7.48
N ASP A 789 19.79 29.03 -7.36
CA ASP A 789 20.52 29.94 -8.24
C ASP A 789 21.97 29.43 -8.35
N PRO A 790 22.56 29.27 -9.55
CA PRO A 790 23.94 28.83 -9.70
C PRO A 790 24.92 29.60 -8.79
N ALA A 791 24.62 30.87 -8.47
CA ALA A 791 25.40 31.70 -7.55
C ALA A 791 25.26 31.30 -6.06
N GLN A 792 24.20 30.61 -5.67
CA GLN A 792 23.88 30.20 -4.30
C GLN A 792 24.12 28.70 -4.04
N ARG A 793 24.78 27.98 -4.95
CA ARG A 793 25.10 26.56 -4.74
C ARG A 793 26.07 26.35 -3.58
N ALA A 794 25.77 25.36 -2.74
CA ALA A 794 26.69 24.91 -1.71
C ALA A 794 27.97 24.33 -2.34
N GLU A 795 29.10 24.38 -1.62
CA GLU A 795 30.41 24.00 -2.19
C GLU A 795 30.44 22.57 -2.73
N TRP A 796 29.82 21.61 -2.04
CA TRP A 796 29.72 20.22 -2.48
C TRP A 796 28.92 20.04 -3.78
N GLN A 797 28.08 21.01 -4.15
CA GLN A 797 27.28 20.99 -5.38
C GLN A 797 28.08 21.50 -6.59
N LYS A 798 29.14 22.28 -6.34
CA LYS A 798 30.07 22.71 -7.40
C LYS A 798 30.99 21.57 -7.81
N HIS A 799 31.34 20.71 -6.85
CA HIS A 799 32.19 19.55 -7.07
C HIS A 799 31.66 18.33 -6.30
N LEU A 800 30.86 17.50 -6.99
CA LEU A 800 30.27 16.30 -6.40
C LEU A 800 31.33 15.20 -6.27
N THR A 801 31.80 15.02 -5.05
CA THR A 801 32.74 13.95 -4.70
C THR A 801 32.02 12.69 -4.25
N LEU A 802 32.59 11.55 -4.61
CA LEU A 802 32.16 10.23 -4.17
C LEU A 802 32.55 9.97 -2.72
N GLY A 803 31.83 9.07 -2.06
CA GLY A 803 32.16 8.62 -0.71
C GLY A 803 31.64 7.22 -0.39
N PRO A 804 31.92 6.73 0.82
CA PRO A 804 31.55 5.38 1.22
C PRO A 804 30.04 5.12 1.09
N GLY A 805 29.70 3.95 0.54
CA GLY A 805 28.32 3.53 0.30
C GLY A 805 27.69 4.02 -1.01
N ASP A 806 28.32 4.94 -1.76
CA ASP A 806 27.87 5.26 -3.11
C ASP A 806 27.99 4.03 -4.03
N VAL A 807 27.06 3.90 -4.96
CA VAL A 807 26.94 2.73 -5.84
C VAL A 807 27.18 3.15 -7.28
N LEU A 808 28.11 2.46 -7.94
CA LEU A 808 28.58 2.76 -9.29
C LEU A 808 28.50 1.51 -10.16
N THR A 809 28.21 1.71 -11.44
CA THR A 809 28.41 0.70 -12.47
C THR A 809 29.67 1.05 -13.23
N ILE A 810 30.63 0.12 -13.31
CA ILE A 810 31.91 0.33 -13.98
C ILE A 810 32.08 -0.69 -15.10
N GLY A 811 32.50 -0.24 -16.28
CA GLY A 811 32.79 -1.09 -17.44
C GLY A 811 33.97 -0.55 -18.25
N LEU A 812 34.58 -1.38 -19.08
CA LEU A 812 35.52 -0.97 -20.12
C LEU A 812 34.76 -0.82 -21.44
N PHE A 813 35.03 0.30 -22.13
CA PHE A 813 34.41 0.58 -23.43
C PHE A 813 34.78 -0.50 -24.46
N GLY A 814 33.77 -1.12 -25.08
CA GLY A 814 33.95 -2.18 -26.08
C GLY A 814 34.12 -3.60 -25.53
N GLU A 815 34.15 -3.78 -24.20
CA GLU A 815 34.25 -5.10 -23.56
C GLU A 815 33.03 -5.38 -22.67
N VAL A 816 32.08 -6.16 -23.17
CA VAL A 816 30.83 -6.47 -22.42
C VAL A 816 31.12 -7.24 -21.12
N ASP A 817 32.08 -8.17 -21.15
CA ASP A 817 32.42 -9.02 -19.99
C ASP A 817 33.05 -8.25 -18.82
N SER A 818 33.51 -7.02 -19.06
CA SER A 818 34.14 -6.16 -18.07
C SER A 818 33.13 -5.40 -17.21
N LEU A 819 31.85 -5.37 -17.59
CA LEU A 819 30.82 -4.63 -16.88
C LEU A 819 30.59 -5.21 -15.48
N ARG A 820 30.67 -4.36 -14.46
CA ARG A 820 30.35 -4.66 -13.07
C ARG A 820 29.32 -3.65 -12.61
N ALA A 821 28.08 -4.11 -12.51
CA ALA A 821 26.95 -3.33 -12.00
C ALA A 821 26.95 -3.31 -10.47
N ASP A 822 26.31 -2.29 -9.91
CA ASP A 822 26.00 -2.15 -8.48
C ASP A 822 27.22 -2.25 -7.55
N MET A 823 28.38 -1.79 -8.00
CA MET A 823 29.60 -1.79 -7.21
C MET A 823 29.57 -0.66 -6.18
N ALA A 824 29.40 -1.02 -4.91
CA ALA A 824 29.42 -0.08 -3.80
C ALA A 824 30.86 0.30 -3.39
N ILE A 825 31.08 1.57 -3.08
CA ILE A 825 32.33 2.04 -2.46
C ILE A 825 32.39 1.51 -1.02
N ALA A 826 33.45 0.79 -0.70
CA ALA A 826 33.61 0.17 0.61
C ALA A 826 33.74 1.21 1.74
N PRO A 827 33.52 0.83 3.02
CA PRO A 827 33.60 1.76 4.16
C PRO A 827 34.95 2.45 4.34
N ASP A 828 36.02 1.83 3.87
CA ASP A 828 37.39 2.39 3.83
C ASP A 828 37.60 3.38 2.67
N GLY A 829 36.56 3.59 1.85
CA GLY A 829 36.55 4.52 0.74
C GLY A 829 37.16 3.99 -0.55
N ARG A 830 37.43 2.68 -0.63
CA ARG A 830 38.13 2.05 -1.76
C ARG A 830 37.20 1.23 -2.64
N ILE A 831 37.64 1.02 -3.88
CA ILE A 831 37.01 0.11 -4.84
C ILE A 831 38.05 -0.83 -5.43
N ASN A 832 37.58 -2.02 -5.80
CA ASN A 832 38.37 -3.02 -6.53
C ASN A 832 37.64 -3.33 -7.83
N TYR A 833 38.29 -3.10 -8.96
CA TYR A 833 37.72 -3.32 -10.28
C TYR A 833 38.75 -4.01 -11.18
N LEU A 834 38.46 -5.26 -11.57
CA LEU A 834 39.35 -6.11 -12.36
C LEU A 834 40.74 -6.22 -11.71
N GLU A 835 41.81 -5.89 -12.44
CA GLU A 835 43.19 -5.90 -11.96
C GLU A 835 43.56 -4.65 -11.15
N ALA A 836 42.73 -3.59 -11.19
CA ALA A 836 42.90 -2.39 -10.39
C ALA A 836 42.34 -2.59 -8.98
N THR A 837 43.23 -2.85 -8.03
CA THR A 837 42.89 -3.04 -6.62
C THR A 837 43.29 -1.83 -5.78
N ASN A 838 42.62 -1.62 -4.64
CA ASN A 838 42.91 -0.56 -3.67
C ASN A 838 42.80 0.88 -4.21
N ILE A 839 41.90 1.13 -5.16
CA ILE A 839 41.69 2.48 -5.70
C ILE A 839 40.85 3.29 -4.72
N VAL A 840 41.39 4.42 -4.26
CA VAL A 840 40.68 5.33 -3.35
C VAL A 840 39.67 6.12 -4.17
N ALA A 841 38.38 5.84 -3.99
CA ALA A 841 37.31 6.55 -4.67
C ALA A 841 36.76 7.72 -3.84
N THR A 842 36.94 7.69 -2.51
CA THR A 842 36.44 8.75 -1.63
C THR A 842 37.14 10.07 -1.89
N GLY A 843 36.35 11.13 -2.05
CA GLY A 843 36.86 12.48 -2.32
C GLY A 843 37.12 12.75 -3.80
N LEU A 844 37.08 11.73 -4.66
CA LEU A 844 37.23 11.90 -6.11
C LEU A 844 35.87 12.17 -6.75
N SER A 845 35.88 12.96 -7.82
CA SER A 845 34.79 13.01 -8.79
C SER A 845 34.78 11.78 -9.69
N ILE A 846 33.69 11.57 -10.44
CA ILE A 846 33.56 10.46 -11.39
C ILE A 846 34.66 10.52 -12.46
N ASP A 847 35.02 11.72 -12.91
CA ASP A 847 36.04 11.93 -13.95
C ASP A 847 37.46 11.67 -13.44
N GLU A 848 37.74 12.06 -12.20
CA GLU A 848 39.00 11.77 -11.53
C GLU A 848 39.12 10.27 -11.24
N LEU A 849 38.06 9.63 -10.77
CA LEU A 849 38.03 8.18 -10.52
C LEU A 849 38.27 7.39 -11.82
N ARG A 850 37.66 7.83 -12.93
CA ARG A 850 37.89 7.27 -14.26
C ARG A 850 39.35 7.38 -14.68
N THR A 851 39.95 8.55 -14.48
CA THR A 851 41.36 8.79 -14.80
C THR A 851 42.29 7.91 -13.95
N GLU A 852 42.02 7.77 -12.66
CA GLU A 852 42.79 6.91 -11.76
C GLU A 852 42.64 5.42 -12.09
N LEU A 853 41.43 4.97 -12.45
CA LEU A 853 41.19 3.60 -12.89
C LEU A 853 41.87 3.30 -14.23
N ASP A 854 41.79 4.21 -15.21
CA ASP A 854 42.47 4.06 -16.50
C ASP A 854 43.99 3.94 -16.29
N LYS A 855 44.57 4.78 -15.42
CA LYS A 855 45.98 4.74 -15.05
C LYS A 855 46.35 3.42 -14.38
N ALA A 856 45.57 2.95 -13.41
CA ALA A 856 45.84 1.69 -12.72
C ALA A 856 45.75 0.47 -13.65
N LEU A 857 44.74 0.45 -14.53
CA LEU A 857 44.54 -0.63 -15.50
C LEU A 857 45.56 -0.60 -16.64
N SER A 858 46.15 0.56 -16.96
CA SER A 858 47.15 0.68 -18.03
C SER A 858 48.41 -0.16 -17.81
N ASN A 859 48.68 -0.56 -16.56
CA ASN A 859 49.77 -1.46 -16.22
C ASN A 859 49.54 -2.89 -16.75
N TRP A 860 48.28 -3.30 -16.88
CA TRP A 860 47.88 -4.68 -17.19
C TRP A 860 47.20 -4.80 -18.55
N ARG A 861 46.49 -3.76 -18.99
CA ARG A 861 45.70 -3.70 -20.24
C ARG A 861 46.21 -2.62 -21.18
N ARG A 862 46.10 -2.84 -22.49
CA ARG A 862 46.42 -1.81 -23.49
C ARG A 862 45.24 -0.86 -23.68
N ASN A 863 45.50 0.44 -23.58
CA ASN A 863 44.51 1.51 -23.79
C ASN A 863 43.16 1.28 -23.08
N PRO A 864 43.12 0.99 -21.76
CA PRO A 864 41.86 0.84 -21.04
C PRO A 864 41.09 2.17 -21.10
N ARG A 865 39.79 2.08 -21.37
CA ARG A 865 38.86 3.21 -21.33
C ARG A 865 37.69 2.87 -20.43
N THR A 866 37.75 3.32 -19.19
CA THR A 866 36.71 3.05 -18.21
C THR A 866 35.50 3.97 -18.38
N MET A 867 34.32 3.38 -18.26
CA MET A 867 33.03 4.03 -18.19
C MET A 867 32.48 3.82 -16.79
N ILE A 868 32.13 4.91 -16.12
CA ILE A 868 31.58 4.91 -14.77
C ILE A 868 30.23 5.60 -14.81
N THR A 869 29.19 4.87 -14.41
CA THR A 869 27.82 5.39 -14.32
C THR A 869 27.37 5.34 -12.87
N PRO A 870 27.06 6.48 -12.23
CA PRO A 870 26.54 6.48 -10.87
C PRO A 870 25.13 5.90 -10.83
N VAL A 871 24.88 4.96 -9.93
CA VAL A 871 23.58 4.33 -9.71
C VAL A 871 22.85 5.01 -8.57
N ALA A 872 23.53 5.18 -7.43
CA ALA A 872 22.96 5.81 -6.24
C ALA A 872 24.02 6.53 -5.41
N PHE A 873 23.66 7.70 -4.88
CA PHE A 873 24.46 8.45 -3.92
C PHE A 873 23.91 8.23 -2.50
N HIS A 874 24.70 7.61 -1.64
CA HIS A 874 24.37 7.29 -0.25
C HIS A 874 25.35 7.89 0.77
N SER A 875 26.48 8.42 0.30
CA SER A 875 27.56 8.98 1.13
C SER A 875 27.18 10.32 1.77
N LYS A 876 26.37 11.14 1.07
CA LYS A 876 25.94 12.46 1.53
C LYS A 876 24.53 12.38 2.11
N ARG A 877 24.37 12.79 3.38
CA ARG A 877 23.11 12.71 4.12
C ARG A 877 22.83 13.97 4.91
N TYR A 878 21.56 14.26 5.18
CA TYR A 878 21.11 15.27 6.14
C TYR A 878 20.10 14.65 7.11
N TYR A 879 19.92 15.30 8.25
CA TYR A 879 19.08 14.82 9.34
C TYR A 879 17.90 15.77 9.52
N MET A 880 16.69 15.24 9.55
CA MET A 880 15.49 16.02 9.83
C MET A 880 14.71 15.41 10.98
N LEU A 881 14.55 16.17 12.07
CA LEU A 881 13.87 15.74 13.29
C LEU A 881 12.91 16.82 13.81
N GLY A 882 12.07 16.43 14.78
CA GLY A 882 11.11 17.33 15.42
C GLY A 882 9.70 17.22 14.81
N ALA A 883 8.98 18.33 14.78
CA ALA A 883 7.58 18.44 14.33
C ALA A 883 7.43 18.41 12.80
N VAL A 884 7.88 17.30 12.18
CA VAL A 884 7.76 17.01 10.75
C VAL A 884 7.11 15.64 10.55
N MET A 885 6.35 15.47 9.47
CA MET A 885 5.57 14.23 9.23
C MET A 885 6.45 12.99 9.10
N ALA A 886 7.57 13.10 8.37
CA ALA A 886 8.54 12.02 8.22
C ALA A 886 9.91 12.44 8.77
N LYS A 887 10.13 12.23 10.07
CA LYS A 887 11.44 12.40 10.71
C LYS A 887 12.39 11.27 10.33
N GLY A 888 13.67 11.58 10.11
CA GLY A 888 14.67 10.58 9.76
C GLY A 888 15.94 11.13 9.11
N VAL A 889 16.74 10.21 8.58
CA VAL A 889 17.95 10.49 7.82
C VAL A 889 17.62 10.41 6.33
N TYR A 890 18.02 11.42 5.58
CA TYR A 890 17.74 11.53 4.15
C TYR A 890 19.04 11.63 3.36
N THR A 891 19.06 11.06 2.16
CA THR A 891 20.20 11.12 1.24
C THR A 891 20.14 12.36 0.36
N LEU A 892 21.31 12.95 0.09
CA LEU A 892 21.50 14.06 -0.84
C LEU A 892 21.94 13.51 -2.20
N ASP A 893 20.96 13.22 -3.05
CA ASP A 893 21.13 12.76 -4.44
C ASP A 893 21.28 13.91 -5.44
N ARG A 894 20.82 15.11 -5.06
CA ARG A 894 20.86 16.32 -5.89
C ARG A 894 20.95 17.58 -5.01
N PRO A 895 21.30 18.74 -5.59
CA PRO A 895 21.15 20.02 -4.90
C PRO A 895 19.72 20.19 -4.36
N LEU A 896 19.60 20.49 -3.07
CA LEU A 896 18.31 20.68 -2.39
C LEU A 896 18.37 21.89 -1.45
N THR A 897 17.22 22.51 -1.27
CA THR A 897 17.01 23.58 -0.29
C THR A 897 16.24 23.10 0.94
N VAL A 898 16.24 23.90 2.01
CA VAL A 898 15.48 23.61 3.25
C VAL A 898 14.00 23.36 2.96
N LEU A 899 13.37 24.18 2.11
CA LEU A 899 11.97 24.01 1.73
C LEU A 899 11.70 22.66 1.05
N GLU A 900 12.55 22.27 0.10
CA GLU A 900 12.42 20.98 -0.61
C GLU A 900 12.67 19.78 0.30
N ALA A 901 13.57 19.90 1.27
CA ALA A 901 13.79 18.86 2.25
C ALA A 901 12.58 18.65 3.17
N VAL A 902 11.89 19.73 3.56
CA VAL A 902 10.62 19.62 4.29
C VAL A 902 9.54 18.99 3.42
N ALA A 903 9.48 19.34 2.13
CA ALA A 903 8.58 18.69 1.18
C ALA A 903 8.88 17.18 1.04
N ARG A 904 10.16 16.77 0.99
CA ARG A 904 10.57 15.35 1.01
C ARG A 904 10.16 14.66 2.31
N ALA A 905 10.16 15.37 3.42
CA ALA A 905 9.68 14.89 4.71
C ALA A 905 8.16 14.92 4.86
N LYS A 906 7.41 15.12 3.77
CA LYS A 906 5.94 15.17 3.71
C LYS A 906 5.31 16.35 4.47
N GLY A 907 6.06 17.44 4.65
CA GLY A 907 5.58 18.65 5.33
C GLY A 907 5.74 18.63 6.85
N MET A 908 5.24 19.69 7.48
CA MET A 908 5.21 19.82 8.94
C MET A 908 4.19 18.86 9.55
N GLU A 909 4.40 18.50 10.81
CA GLU A 909 3.42 17.72 11.57
C GLU A 909 2.20 18.59 11.89
N ASN A 910 1.00 18.06 11.63
CA ASN A 910 -0.25 18.83 11.78
C ASN A 910 -1.14 18.23 12.86
N GLY A 911 -1.83 19.10 13.62
CA GLY A 911 -2.81 18.75 14.64
C GLY A 911 -4.20 19.29 14.31
N LEU A 912 -5.22 18.80 15.02
CA LEU A 912 -6.58 19.33 14.97
C LEU A 912 -6.88 20.15 16.22
N ILE A 913 -7.06 21.45 16.04
CA ILE A 913 -7.43 22.39 17.10
C ILE A 913 -8.71 23.09 16.68
N ASP A 914 -9.78 22.91 17.46
CA ASP A 914 -11.11 23.49 17.21
C ASP A 914 -11.61 23.32 15.76
N ARG A 915 -11.47 22.10 15.22
CA ARG A 915 -11.82 21.69 13.84
C ARG A 915 -10.96 22.31 12.73
N ASN A 916 -9.92 23.08 13.06
CA ASN A 916 -8.93 23.56 12.12
C ASN A 916 -7.67 22.69 12.15
N VAL A 917 -7.05 22.52 10.98
CA VAL A 917 -5.73 21.89 10.85
C VAL A 917 -4.69 22.97 11.15
N VAL A 918 -3.80 22.71 12.10
CA VAL A 918 -2.75 23.65 12.52
C VAL A 918 -1.41 22.93 12.51
N ASP A 919 -0.38 23.59 11.99
CA ASP A 919 1.01 23.11 12.05
C ASP A 919 1.48 23.12 13.52
N LEU A 920 2.02 22.00 13.98
CA LEU A 920 2.52 21.83 15.34
C LEU A 920 4.00 22.24 15.48
N ALA A 921 4.62 22.75 14.41
CA ALA A 921 6.00 23.18 14.41
C ALA A 921 6.14 24.61 14.96
N ASP A 922 6.99 24.80 15.96
CA ASP A 922 7.40 26.11 16.45
C ASP A 922 8.61 26.60 15.66
N TYR A 923 8.35 27.45 14.67
CA TYR A 923 9.38 28.00 13.81
C TYR A 923 10.37 28.92 14.55
N SER A 924 10.00 29.50 15.70
CA SER A 924 10.87 30.41 16.46
C SER A 924 11.99 29.66 17.20
N HIS A 925 11.69 28.44 17.65
CA HIS A 925 12.65 27.56 18.33
C HIS A 925 13.25 26.48 17.42
N SER A 926 12.82 26.45 16.15
CA SER A 926 13.41 25.61 15.11
C SER A 926 14.80 26.13 14.71
N PHE A 927 15.74 25.21 14.43
CA PHE A 927 17.10 25.59 14.06
C PHE A 927 17.68 24.63 13.01
N LEU A 928 18.58 25.17 12.19
CA LEU A 928 19.50 24.40 11.37
C LEU A 928 20.87 24.43 12.04
N ALA A 929 21.51 23.27 12.21
CA ALA A 929 22.88 23.16 12.67
C ALA A 929 23.76 22.56 11.58
N ARG A 930 24.90 23.21 11.33
CA ARG A 930 25.90 22.80 10.33
C ARG A 930 27.27 22.77 11.00
N GLY A 931 27.97 21.64 10.91
CA GLY A 931 29.27 21.46 11.59
C GLY A 931 29.21 21.71 13.10
N GLY A 932 28.09 21.38 13.75
CA GLY A 932 27.88 21.59 15.19
C GLY A 932 27.55 23.02 15.63
N LYS A 933 27.47 23.98 14.69
CA LYS A 933 27.07 25.37 14.97
C LYS A 933 25.67 25.65 14.46
N ARG A 934 24.88 26.42 15.22
CA ARG A 934 23.56 26.88 14.75
C ARG A 934 23.75 27.91 13.64
N TYR A 935 23.11 27.67 12.51
CA TYR A 935 23.06 28.60 11.39
C TYR A 935 21.88 29.56 11.56
N SER A 936 22.08 30.84 11.26
CA SER A 936 21.02 31.84 11.37
C SER A 936 20.06 31.68 10.19
N LEU A 937 18.97 30.96 10.42
CA LEU A 937 17.90 30.74 9.48
C LEU A 937 16.57 31.03 10.19
N ASN A 938 15.79 31.98 9.67
CA ASN A 938 14.50 32.30 10.23
C ASN A 938 13.39 31.46 9.56
N PHE A 939 12.98 30.39 10.22
CA PHE A 939 11.94 29.50 9.74
C PHE A 939 10.56 30.15 9.67
N ASP A 940 10.25 31.12 10.55
CA ASP A 940 8.97 31.83 10.55
C ASP A 940 8.84 32.69 9.30
N LYS A 941 9.91 33.39 8.92
CA LYS A 941 9.96 34.14 7.66
C LYS A 941 9.84 33.22 6.45
N LEU A 942 10.50 32.07 6.46
CA LEU A 942 10.48 31.14 5.33
C LEU A 942 9.10 30.48 5.14
N PHE A 943 8.53 29.89 6.20
CA PHE A 943 7.31 29.09 6.13
C PHE A 943 6.04 29.88 6.44
N GLY A 944 6.09 30.82 7.37
CA GLY A 944 4.95 31.67 7.75
C GLY A 944 4.74 32.86 6.81
N GLN A 945 5.82 33.54 6.41
CA GLN A 945 5.75 34.77 5.58
C GLN A 945 6.08 34.53 4.11
N GLY A 946 6.63 33.35 3.76
CA GLY A 946 7.01 33.00 2.39
C GLY A 946 8.27 33.70 1.86
N ASP A 947 9.14 34.18 2.75
CA ASP A 947 10.41 34.83 2.38
C ASP A 947 11.44 33.80 1.90
N LEU A 948 11.52 33.61 0.59
CA LEU A 948 12.48 32.71 -0.05
C LEU A 948 13.94 33.15 0.10
N ALA A 949 14.24 34.37 0.57
CA ALA A 949 15.62 34.76 0.88
C ALA A 949 16.20 33.92 2.03
N GLN A 950 15.33 33.33 2.86
CA GLN A 950 15.70 32.38 3.89
C GLN A 950 15.85 30.94 3.36
N ASN A 951 15.59 30.65 2.08
CA ASN A 951 15.63 29.27 1.58
C ASN A 951 17.07 28.79 1.30
N LEU A 952 17.79 28.42 2.36
CA LEU A 952 19.19 28.01 2.31
C LEU A 952 19.39 26.66 1.59
N PRO A 953 20.46 26.47 0.79
CA PRO A 953 20.86 25.16 0.29
C PRO A 953 21.37 24.25 1.42
N ILE A 954 21.02 22.97 1.33
CA ILE A 954 21.42 21.95 2.30
C ILE A 954 22.81 21.42 1.98
N GLU A 955 23.58 21.19 3.04
CA GLU A 955 24.90 20.58 3.00
C GLU A 955 24.92 19.19 3.67
N PRO A 956 25.83 18.30 3.25
CA PRO A 956 26.04 17.02 3.91
C PRO A 956 26.34 17.22 5.40
N GLY A 957 25.61 16.51 6.25
CA GLY A 957 25.72 16.60 7.71
C GLY A 957 24.84 17.68 8.34
N ASP A 958 24.05 18.43 7.56
CA ASP A 958 23.10 19.38 8.11
C ASP A 958 22.08 18.67 9.01
N TYR A 959 21.86 19.28 10.18
CA TYR A 959 20.88 18.84 11.16
C TYR A 959 19.77 19.89 11.27
N ILE A 960 18.60 19.55 10.73
CA ILE A 960 17.43 20.41 10.72
C ILE A 960 16.48 19.91 11.80
N TYR A 961 16.21 20.76 12.78
CA TYR A 961 15.31 20.44 13.89
C TYR A 961 14.14 21.42 13.92
N PHE A 962 12.93 20.89 13.79
CA PHE A 962 11.69 21.64 13.97
C PHE A 962 11.18 21.46 15.39
N ALA A 963 11.28 22.48 16.23
CA ALA A 963 10.79 22.39 17.60
C ALA A 963 9.29 22.08 17.59
N THR A 964 8.84 21.21 18.50
CA THR A 964 7.41 21.01 18.71
C THR A 964 6.86 22.20 19.47
N GLY A 965 5.88 22.88 18.88
CA GLY A 965 5.16 23.93 19.56
C GLY A 965 4.40 23.36 20.74
N ASN A 966 4.64 23.93 21.92
CA ASN A 966 3.65 23.84 22.96
C ASN A 966 2.37 24.48 22.41
N VAL A 967 1.24 23.79 22.51
CA VAL A 967 -0.06 24.40 22.21
C VAL A 967 -0.18 25.58 23.16
N GLN A 968 0.01 26.79 22.64
CA GLN A 968 -0.18 28.00 23.44
C GLN A 968 -1.64 27.98 23.90
N GLU A 969 -1.89 28.25 25.18
CA GLU A 969 -3.24 28.22 25.74
C GLU A 969 -3.61 29.61 26.26
N VAL A 970 -4.83 30.04 25.97
CA VAL A 970 -5.47 31.21 26.56
C VAL A 970 -6.35 30.72 27.71
N TYR A 971 -6.10 31.20 28.92
CA TYR A 971 -6.92 30.88 30.09
C TYR A 971 -8.08 31.88 30.19
N VAL A 972 -9.31 31.39 30.02
CA VAL A 972 -10.52 32.19 30.24
C VAL A 972 -11.05 31.88 31.63
N VAL A 973 -11.02 32.88 32.50
CA VAL A 973 -11.38 32.78 33.92
C VAL A 973 -12.40 33.87 34.25
N GLY A 974 -13.24 33.65 35.27
CA GLY A 974 -14.28 34.60 35.70
C GLY A 974 -15.70 34.12 35.38
N GLU A 975 -16.62 35.06 35.17
CA GLU A 975 -18.06 34.81 34.96
C GLU A 975 -18.36 34.37 33.52
N VAL A 976 -17.77 33.24 33.12
CA VAL A 976 -18.06 32.53 31.88
C VAL A 976 -18.65 31.17 32.21
N ARG A 977 -19.48 30.60 31.34
CA ARG A 977 -20.20 29.34 31.65
C ARG A 977 -19.27 28.16 31.94
N LEU A 978 -18.09 28.13 31.34
CA LEU A 978 -17.10 27.08 31.50
C LEU A 978 -15.70 27.69 31.65
N PRO A 979 -15.23 28.14 32.82
CA PRO A 979 -13.85 28.61 32.97
C PRO A 979 -12.83 27.51 32.59
N GLY A 980 -11.69 27.89 32.02
CA GLY A 980 -10.61 26.96 31.66
C GLY A 980 -9.79 27.42 30.46
N SER A 981 -8.84 26.59 30.04
CA SER A 981 -8.00 26.88 28.87
C SER A 981 -8.74 26.68 27.55
N VAL A 982 -8.37 27.51 26.58
CA VAL A 982 -8.69 27.39 25.16
C VAL A 982 -7.36 27.39 24.41
N PRO A 983 -7.14 26.48 23.46
CA PRO A 983 -5.94 26.52 22.63
C PRO A 983 -5.91 27.82 21.81
N PHE A 984 -4.77 28.49 21.79
CA PHE A 984 -4.52 29.69 21.02
C PHE A 984 -4.40 29.32 19.53
N VAL A 985 -5.15 30.03 18.70
CA VAL A 985 -5.11 29.91 17.24
C VAL A 985 -4.63 31.26 16.69
N PRO A 986 -3.76 31.30 15.66
CA PRO A 986 -3.40 32.55 15.00
C PRO A 986 -4.65 33.33 14.56
N ASN A 987 -4.68 34.63 14.83
CA ASN A 987 -5.84 35.52 14.62
C ASN A 987 -7.06 35.30 15.54
N MET A 988 -6.91 34.54 16.63
CA MET A 988 -7.95 34.41 17.65
C MET A 988 -8.18 35.74 18.37
N THR A 989 -9.44 36.18 18.45
CA THR A 989 -9.83 37.37 19.22
C THR A 989 -10.20 37.02 20.66
N ILE A 990 -10.13 38.00 21.55
CA ILE A 990 -10.61 37.86 22.95
C ILE A 990 -12.07 37.40 22.98
N ILE A 991 -12.91 37.98 22.11
CA ILE A 991 -14.33 37.62 21.99
C ILE A 991 -14.50 36.14 21.64
N GLN A 992 -13.70 35.60 20.71
CA GLN A 992 -13.77 34.19 20.34
C GLN A 992 -13.36 33.26 21.50
N ALA A 993 -12.33 33.63 22.28
CA ALA A 993 -11.90 32.85 23.44
C ALA A 993 -12.99 32.76 24.51
N ILE A 994 -13.57 33.90 24.83
CA ILE A 994 -14.68 34.10 25.76
C ILE A 994 -15.92 33.31 25.29
N THR A 995 -16.31 33.49 24.02
CA THR A 995 -17.43 32.76 23.38
C THR A 995 -17.24 31.24 23.40
N ALA A 996 -16.02 30.74 23.13
CA ALA A 996 -15.71 29.30 23.14
C ALA A 996 -15.90 28.66 24.52
N ARG A 997 -15.83 29.46 25.58
CA ARG A 997 -16.08 29.06 26.98
C ARG A 997 -17.48 29.40 27.48
N GLY A 998 -18.35 29.83 26.57
CA GLY A 998 -19.78 29.96 26.79
C GLY A 998 -20.21 31.22 27.53
N GLY A 999 -19.45 32.30 27.39
CA GLY A 999 -19.84 33.63 27.85
C GLY A 999 -18.79 34.61 27.45
#